data_AF-A0A847NXM0-F1
#
_entry.id   AF-A0A847NXM0-F1
#
_cell.length_a   1.000
_cell.length_b   1.000
_cell.length_c   1.000
_cell.angle_alpha   90.00
_cell.angle_beta   90.00
_cell.angle_gamma   90.00
#
_symmetry.space_group_name_H-M   'P 1'
#
loop_
_entity.id
_entity.type
_entity.pdbx_description
1 polymer ?
#
loop_
_entity_poly.entity_id
_entity_poly.type
_entity_poly.pdbx_seq_one_letter_code
_entity_poly.pdbx_strand_id
1 'polypeptide(L)'
;TNEPGAERITKVNKMKGQITLWIKSTTGLTPPNGSIRVYPIDNPAVLSGERGKINFVQCNPSIKQAAYFADEGDGKVNRLELYYDDTLAYTEIPDTFKLYWPNRQVEPKIILARGKDSIYVKQDPNNKKHLTIILKEPFNPVPLVTVNSVPTLGISLWRNPLLDEPPLIEAKFNIADSVGPLISSAVLVEKLDKSKDDTIYITFTEKVNNIEGKSLKLIRTNNNGEKVSLEVTMALTQADGSVKVVIKSLGDKSPKEGDSLYIESSGPIIDANNNHAHKNNKPVKLRLKGIQPSINNAYYKDYNGDGKIDFVTITFNKKVKADSTKIKLSWADGDSTPTLDKEKGKFSYNGTDSTILIVEVTGLFRDRIKTSGMMNVEAIYDNYEKAKSDGSVDDSAAPVIIEGRIHPGSVSDNGGVNKDTLKVTFSEQTKIESNQKEFFRFYHNGRQYKMNLKIYREEGNNVVSFIVDSIIVTDEVLIKNEFNFPKNNDSLRMRTGESGIFADENHNYQKDPANRLAPLKVLAVPTSVDVKAGPLPFIPGRDPVQIIVKPKAKMVESCSTFAWVTIYDRTGNVVHSDTGDYNKGKSATVIKWDGYNKKRKKVDRGTYLAVVNYSLFLEKGNGKELEERKTVKLKIGVGSEK
;
A
#
# COMPACT_ATOMS: atom_id res chain seq x y z
N THR A 1 50.59 -3.14 63.98
CA THR A 1 49.99 -1.92 63.39
C THR A 1 49.84 -2.18 61.90
N ASN A 2 49.10 -1.34 61.16
CA ASN A 2 49.06 -1.38 59.68
C ASN A 2 50.19 -0.55 59.04
N GLU A 3 51.30 -0.37 59.76
CA GLU A 3 52.53 0.13 59.17
C GLU A 3 53.34 -1.06 58.62
N PRO A 4 54.03 -0.89 57.48
CA PRO A 4 54.94 -1.91 56.98
C PRO A 4 56.00 -2.24 58.04
N GLY A 5 56.01 -3.49 58.54
CA GLY A 5 57.02 -3.99 59.49
C GLY A 5 56.57 -4.18 60.95
N ALA A 6 55.27 -4.06 61.28
CA ALA A 6 54.82 -4.30 62.65
C ALA A 6 54.26 -5.71 62.89
N GLU A 7 54.84 -6.44 63.85
CA GLU A 7 54.39 -7.78 64.27
C GLU A 7 53.25 -7.75 65.31
N ARG A 8 52.37 -8.76 65.28
CA ARG A 8 51.34 -8.98 66.31
C ARG A 8 52.00 -9.46 67.61
N ILE A 9 51.67 -8.86 68.75
CA ILE A 9 52.15 -9.32 70.06
C ILE A 9 51.52 -10.68 70.38
N THR A 10 52.33 -11.71 70.59
CA THR A 10 51.90 -13.11 70.74
C THR A 10 51.82 -13.60 72.19
N LYS A 11 52.32 -12.86 73.19
CA LYS A 11 52.25 -13.25 74.61
C LYS A 11 52.28 -12.06 75.58
N VAL A 12 51.48 -12.15 76.65
CA VAL A 12 51.43 -11.17 77.76
C VAL A 12 51.51 -11.96 79.09
N ASN A 13 52.30 -11.48 80.06
CA ASN A 13 52.36 -12.05 81.41
C ASN A 13 51.81 -11.04 82.44
N LYS A 14 51.06 -11.56 83.42
CA LYS A 14 50.42 -10.78 84.49
C LYS A 14 51.24 -10.91 85.78
N MET A 15 51.61 -9.81 86.43
CA MET A 15 52.17 -9.83 87.80
C MET A 15 51.46 -8.82 88.69
N LYS A 16 50.92 -9.30 89.82
CA LYS A 16 50.37 -8.48 90.92
C LYS A 16 49.39 -7.38 90.49
N GLY A 17 48.46 -7.70 89.59
CA GLY A 17 47.40 -6.78 89.19
C GLY A 17 47.80 -5.65 88.24
N GLN A 18 49.09 -5.54 87.87
CA GLN A 18 49.55 -4.67 86.77
C GLN A 18 49.91 -5.50 85.53
N ILE A 19 49.54 -5.00 84.35
CA ILE A 19 49.99 -5.53 83.05
C ILE A 19 51.14 -4.64 82.60
N THR A 20 52.34 -5.20 82.57
CA THR A 20 53.53 -4.51 82.03
C THR A 20 53.80 -5.03 80.63
N LEU A 21 53.63 -4.16 79.62
CA LEU A 21 53.95 -4.44 78.22
C LEU A 21 55.39 -4.01 77.95
N TRP A 22 56.29 -4.97 77.70
CA TRP A 22 57.65 -4.68 77.24
C TRP A 22 57.68 -4.65 75.72
N ILE A 23 57.98 -3.49 75.13
CA ILE A 23 58.06 -3.31 73.67
C ILE A 23 59.52 -3.01 73.33
N LYS A 24 60.18 -3.91 72.60
CA LYS A 24 61.56 -3.73 72.13
C LYS A 24 61.51 -3.25 70.68
N SER A 25 61.96 -2.01 70.43
CA SER A 25 62.12 -1.50 69.07
C SER A 25 63.20 -2.31 68.35
N THR A 26 62.89 -2.81 67.15
CA THR A 26 63.85 -3.52 66.28
C THR A 26 64.71 -2.57 65.45
N THR A 27 64.40 -1.26 65.44
CA THR A 27 65.08 -0.24 64.62
C THR A 27 65.84 0.82 65.42
N GLY A 28 65.95 0.68 66.75
CA GLY A 28 66.85 1.49 67.58
C GLY A 28 66.50 2.98 67.73
N LEU A 29 65.43 3.46 67.09
CA LEU A 29 64.96 4.84 67.27
C LEU A 29 63.89 4.89 68.36
N THR A 30 64.25 5.49 69.50
CA THR A 30 63.30 6.00 70.49
C THR A 30 62.80 7.35 69.98
N PRO A 31 61.53 7.54 69.58
CA PRO A 31 61.08 8.86 69.20
C PRO A 31 60.89 9.67 70.50
N PRO A 32 61.42 10.90 70.62
CA PRO A 32 61.27 11.74 71.83
C PRO A 32 59.81 12.03 72.19
N ASN A 33 58.90 11.84 71.22
CA ASN A 33 57.44 11.99 71.34
C ASN A 33 56.68 10.75 70.82
N GLY A 34 57.26 9.55 70.96
CA GLY A 34 56.69 8.33 70.41
C GLY A 34 55.40 7.90 71.09
N SER A 35 54.29 7.87 70.37
CA SER A 35 53.04 7.25 70.81
C SER A 35 53.10 5.74 70.57
N ILE A 36 52.74 4.93 71.57
CA ILE A 36 52.49 3.49 71.39
C ILE A 36 51.00 3.33 71.05
N ARG A 37 50.69 2.65 69.94
CA ARG A 37 49.32 2.21 69.62
C ARG A 37 49.12 0.79 70.11
N VAL A 38 48.25 0.60 71.08
CA VAL A 38 47.95 -0.70 71.69
C VAL A 38 46.56 -1.15 71.25
N TYR A 39 46.46 -2.39 70.78
CA TYR A 39 45.22 -3.01 70.31
C TYR A 39 44.77 -4.06 71.34
N PRO A 40 43.59 -3.91 71.95
CA PRO A 40 43.06 -4.93 72.85
C PRO A 40 42.56 -6.12 72.02
N ILE A 41 43.09 -7.32 72.29
CA ILE A 41 42.60 -8.57 71.68
C ILE A 41 41.53 -9.23 72.58
N ASP A 42 41.66 -9.09 73.92
CA ASP A 42 40.84 -9.86 74.89
C ASP A 42 40.27 -9.06 76.07
N ASN A 43 40.53 -7.74 76.20
CA ASN A 43 40.04 -6.94 77.33
C ASN A 43 39.04 -5.85 76.88
N PRO A 44 37.74 -6.01 77.20
CA PRO A 44 36.69 -5.10 76.79
C PRO A 44 36.68 -3.73 77.48
N ALA A 45 37.42 -3.54 78.57
CA ALA A 45 37.44 -2.25 79.29
C ALA A 45 38.28 -1.15 78.61
N VAL A 46 38.99 -1.47 77.52
CA VAL A 46 39.86 -0.53 76.81
C VAL A 46 39.08 0.14 75.69
N LEU A 47 38.36 1.20 76.07
CA LEU A 47 37.68 2.10 75.14
C LEU A 47 38.69 2.95 74.36
N SER A 48 38.33 3.33 73.13
CA SER A 48 39.09 4.33 72.35
C SER A 48 39.30 5.59 73.18
N GLY A 49 40.54 6.07 73.28
CA GLY A 49 40.87 7.21 74.11
C GLY A 49 42.37 7.33 74.38
N GLU A 50 42.76 8.44 74.99
CA GLU A 50 44.13 8.71 75.40
C GLU A 50 44.28 8.42 76.90
N ARG A 51 45.29 7.62 77.29
CA ARG A 51 45.66 7.44 78.71
C ARG A 51 47.17 7.67 78.85
N GLY A 52 47.54 8.89 79.21
CA GLY A 52 48.94 9.35 79.08
C GLY A 52 49.35 9.43 77.60
N LYS A 53 50.64 9.31 77.28
CA LYS A 53 51.17 9.34 75.89
C LYS A 53 50.83 8.08 75.04
N ILE A 54 49.81 7.32 75.42
CA ILE A 54 49.39 6.07 74.77
C ILE A 54 47.98 6.28 74.21
N ASN A 55 47.85 6.07 72.90
CA ASN A 55 46.59 6.15 72.18
C ASN A 55 46.02 4.74 71.97
N PHE A 56 44.80 4.54 72.45
CA PHE A 56 44.03 3.33 72.16
C PHE A 56 43.07 3.61 71.01
N VAL A 57 43.20 2.83 69.95
CA VAL A 57 42.34 2.92 68.77
C VAL A 57 41.74 1.55 68.52
N GLN A 58 40.41 1.51 68.41
CA GLN A 58 39.71 0.31 67.97
C GLN A 58 40.02 0.05 66.50
N CYS A 59 40.65 -1.09 66.19
CA CYS A 59 40.83 -1.54 64.82
C CYS A 59 39.52 -2.08 64.28
N ASN A 60 38.98 -1.39 63.29
CA ASN A 60 37.90 -1.93 62.48
C ASN A 60 38.52 -2.45 61.18
N PRO A 61 38.32 -3.74 60.83
CA PRO A 61 38.77 -4.27 59.56
C PRO A 61 38.24 -3.41 58.41
N SER A 62 39.14 -2.85 57.61
CA SER A 62 38.78 -2.07 56.42
C SER A 62 38.54 -3.00 55.25
N ILE A 63 37.42 -2.78 54.55
CA ILE A 63 37.14 -3.47 53.29
C ILE A 63 37.97 -2.80 52.21
N LYS A 64 38.92 -3.56 51.66
CA LYS A 64 39.78 -3.14 50.56
C LYS A 64 39.02 -3.07 49.24
N GLN A 65 38.22 -4.09 48.96
CA GLN A 65 37.42 -4.19 47.74
C GLN A 65 36.21 -5.09 47.95
N ALA A 66 35.14 -4.81 47.21
CA ALA A 66 33.95 -5.65 47.17
C ALA A 66 33.40 -5.71 45.75
N ALA A 67 32.79 -6.83 45.34
CA ALA A 67 32.16 -6.96 44.03
C ALA A 67 30.94 -7.88 44.06
N TYR A 68 29.93 -7.54 43.26
CA TYR A 68 28.73 -8.35 43.04
C TYR A 68 28.89 -9.29 41.85
N PHE A 69 28.36 -10.51 42.00
CA PHE A 69 28.40 -11.55 40.98
C PHE A 69 26.99 -12.14 40.75
N ALA A 70 26.76 -12.58 39.51
CA ALA A 70 25.58 -13.33 39.10
C ALA A 70 26.03 -14.68 38.52
N ASP A 71 25.95 -15.73 39.33
CA ASP A 71 26.61 -17.01 39.02
C ASP A 71 25.85 -17.86 37.98
N GLU A 72 24.58 -17.55 37.72
CA GLU A 72 23.69 -18.34 36.87
C GLU A 72 23.52 -17.79 35.45
N GLY A 73 24.15 -16.66 35.12
CA GLY A 73 24.05 -16.03 33.80
C GLY A 73 22.69 -15.42 33.47
N ASP A 74 21.84 -15.20 34.47
CA ASP A 74 20.54 -14.53 34.32
C ASP A 74 20.53 -13.09 34.82
N GLY A 75 21.70 -12.56 35.17
CA GLY A 75 21.90 -11.18 35.62
C GLY A 75 21.37 -10.93 37.03
N LYS A 76 20.92 -11.97 37.74
CA LYS A 76 20.51 -11.86 39.13
C LYS A 76 21.73 -11.90 40.04
N VAL A 77 22.03 -10.78 40.67
CA VAL A 77 23.08 -10.71 41.68
C VAL A 77 22.71 -11.61 42.84
N ASN A 78 23.47 -12.68 43.04
CA ASN A 78 23.24 -13.70 44.06
C ASN A 78 24.45 -13.89 44.98
N ARG A 79 25.58 -13.23 44.70
CA ARG A 79 26.81 -13.35 45.48
C ARG A 79 27.54 -12.03 45.60
N LEU A 80 28.13 -11.79 46.77
CA LEU A 80 29.00 -10.66 47.07
C LEU A 80 30.33 -11.22 47.57
N GLU A 81 31.43 -10.77 46.98
CA GLU A 81 32.79 -11.05 47.47
C GLU A 81 33.36 -9.81 48.15
N LEU A 82 33.95 -9.99 49.33
CA LEU A 82 34.52 -8.94 50.15
C LEU A 82 35.97 -9.30 50.50
N TYR A 83 36.90 -8.42 50.19
CA TYR A 83 38.30 -8.56 50.59
C TYR A 83 38.67 -7.44 51.55
N TYR A 84 39.22 -7.81 52.69
CA TYR A 84 39.71 -6.91 53.72
C TYR A 84 41.22 -6.65 53.54
N ASP A 85 41.70 -5.52 54.04
CA ASP A 85 43.14 -5.22 54.06
C ASP A 85 43.90 -6.21 54.97
N ASP A 86 43.26 -6.65 56.04
CA ASP A 86 43.82 -7.50 57.08
C ASP A 86 43.08 -8.83 57.25
N THR A 87 43.75 -9.78 57.91
CA THR A 87 43.18 -11.07 58.30
C THR A 87 42.09 -10.85 59.34
N LEU A 88 40.86 -11.25 59.00
CA LEU A 88 39.68 -11.13 59.84
C LEU A 88 39.60 -12.30 60.83
N ALA A 89 39.47 -12.03 62.11
CA ALA A 89 39.05 -13.02 63.09
C ALA A 89 37.53 -13.25 62.99
N TYR A 90 37.04 -14.41 63.43
CA TYR A 90 35.60 -14.70 63.41
C TYR A 90 34.77 -13.67 64.20
N THR A 91 35.32 -13.14 65.30
CA THR A 91 34.73 -12.09 66.13
C THR A 91 34.71 -10.71 65.47
N GLU A 92 35.47 -10.52 64.38
CA GLU A 92 35.59 -9.27 63.63
C GLU A 92 34.67 -9.23 62.39
N ILE A 93 34.03 -10.35 62.03
CA ILE A 93 32.99 -10.36 60.99
C ILE A 93 31.82 -9.48 61.43
N PRO A 94 31.39 -8.49 60.62
CA PRO A 94 30.23 -7.65 60.91
C PRO A 94 28.96 -8.46 61.19
N ASP A 95 28.14 -8.04 62.16
CA ASP A 95 26.91 -8.75 62.53
C ASP A 95 25.85 -8.66 61.44
N THR A 96 25.79 -7.52 60.74
CA THR A 96 24.77 -7.26 59.71
C THR A 96 25.36 -6.55 58.51
N PHE A 97 24.94 -6.96 57.32
CA PHE A 97 25.20 -6.24 56.08
C PHE A 97 23.88 -5.71 55.51
N LYS A 98 23.85 -4.44 55.12
CA LYS A 98 22.79 -3.85 54.30
C LYS A 98 23.35 -3.60 52.90
N LEU A 99 22.76 -4.28 51.93
CA LEU A 99 23.27 -4.41 50.57
C LEU A 99 22.27 -3.81 49.59
N TYR A 100 22.74 -2.97 48.67
CA TYR A 100 21.89 -2.28 47.69
C TYR A 100 22.33 -2.63 46.27
N TRP A 101 21.38 -2.76 45.36
CA TRP A 101 21.66 -3.00 43.94
C TRP A 101 20.48 -2.62 43.05
N PRO A 102 20.69 -1.92 41.91
CA PRO A 102 21.94 -1.35 41.43
C PRO A 102 22.26 0.00 42.12
N ASN A 103 21.31 0.55 42.86
CA ASN A 103 21.43 1.84 43.54
C ASN A 103 20.71 1.81 44.91
N ARG A 104 20.76 2.91 45.65
CA ARG A 104 20.16 3.02 47.00
C ARG A 104 18.66 3.34 47.03
N GLN A 105 18.01 3.51 45.89
CA GLN A 105 16.56 3.79 45.83
C GLN A 105 15.72 2.51 45.98
N VAL A 106 16.35 1.34 45.86
CA VAL A 106 15.70 0.06 46.16
C VAL A 106 15.89 -0.32 47.62
N GLU A 107 14.94 -1.10 48.14
CA GLU A 107 15.05 -1.71 49.47
C GLU A 107 16.33 -2.56 49.57
N PRO A 108 17.15 -2.37 50.63
CA PRO A 108 18.35 -3.16 50.81
C PRO A 108 18.02 -4.60 51.18
N LYS A 109 18.87 -5.53 50.74
CA LYS A 109 18.91 -6.85 51.35
C LYS A 109 19.70 -6.79 52.65
N ILE A 110 19.08 -7.26 53.73
CA ILE A 110 19.68 -7.33 55.05
C ILE A 110 20.15 -8.76 55.30
N ILE A 111 21.44 -8.93 55.57
CA ILE A 111 22.06 -10.23 55.85
C ILE A 111 22.60 -10.24 57.28
N LEU A 112 22.16 -11.19 58.10
CA LEU A 112 22.64 -11.38 59.47
C LEU A 112 23.79 -12.40 59.50
N ALA A 113 25.04 -11.94 59.57
CA ALA A 113 26.21 -12.82 59.59
C ALA A 113 26.28 -13.70 60.84
N ARG A 114 25.64 -13.26 61.94
CA ARG A 114 25.45 -14.03 63.17
C ARG A 114 23.98 -14.34 63.34
N GLY A 115 23.64 -15.62 63.51
CA GLY A 115 22.26 -16.10 63.61
C GLY A 115 21.77 -16.82 62.35
N LYS A 116 20.52 -16.56 61.96
CA LYS A 116 19.77 -17.34 60.95
C LYS A 116 20.40 -17.34 59.54
N ASP A 117 21.17 -16.31 59.19
CA ASP A 117 21.80 -16.19 57.86
C ASP A 117 23.30 -16.51 57.86
N SER A 118 23.85 -16.98 58.99
CA SER A 118 25.29 -17.26 59.14
C SER A 118 25.83 -18.27 58.14
N ILE A 119 25.01 -19.23 57.69
CA ILE A 119 25.36 -20.21 56.65
C ILE A 119 25.66 -19.58 55.28
N TYR A 120 25.18 -18.37 55.05
CA TYR A 120 25.35 -17.63 53.81
C TYR A 120 26.55 -16.68 53.83
N VAL A 121 27.21 -16.52 54.98
CA VAL A 121 28.40 -15.68 55.16
C VAL A 121 29.59 -16.59 55.46
N LYS A 122 30.44 -16.80 54.45
CA LYS A 122 31.55 -17.77 54.50
C LYS A 122 32.87 -17.04 54.43
N GLN A 123 33.68 -17.16 55.48
CA GLN A 123 35.08 -16.77 55.42
C GLN A 123 35.87 -17.84 54.67
N ASP A 124 36.74 -17.45 53.74
CA ASP A 124 37.61 -18.39 53.05
C ASP A 124 38.58 -19.04 54.07
N PRO A 125 38.60 -20.38 54.19
CA PRO A 125 39.47 -21.07 55.14
C PRO A 125 40.96 -20.89 54.86
N ASN A 126 41.33 -20.66 53.60
CA ASN A 126 42.70 -20.47 53.13
C ASN A 126 43.09 -19.00 53.05
N ASN A 127 42.12 -18.10 52.95
CA ASN A 127 42.32 -16.66 52.94
C ASN A 127 41.37 -15.94 53.91
N LYS A 128 41.79 -15.80 55.16
CA LYS A 128 40.99 -15.11 56.18
C LYS A 128 40.75 -13.62 55.92
N LYS A 129 41.31 -13.04 54.85
CA LYS A 129 40.96 -11.68 54.38
C LYS A 129 39.74 -11.66 53.47
N HIS A 130 39.23 -12.82 53.06
CA HIS A 130 38.18 -12.95 52.06
C HIS A 130 36.89 -13.52 52.67
N LEU A 131 35.79 -12.84 52.40
CA LEU A 131 34.45 -13.20 52.84
C LEU A 131 33.53 -13.28 51.63
N THR A 132 32.84 -14.41 51.47
CA THR A 132 31.80 -14.62 50.46
C THR A 132 30.43 -14.56 51.13
N ILE A 133 29.54 -13.75 50.58
CA ILE A 133 28.14 -13.66 51.01
C ILE A 133 27.23 -14.15 49.88
N ILE A 134 26.44 -15.18 50.16
CA ILE A 134 25.41 -15.70 49.25
C ILE A 134 24.06 -15.07 49.59
N LEU A 135 23.38 -14.50 48.61
CA LEU A 135 22.08 -13.88 48.80
C LEU A 135 20.99 -14.95 48.65
N LYS A 136 20.31 -15.27 49.76
CA LYS A 136 19.19 -16.23 49.78
C LYS A 136 18.14 -15.91 48.72
N GLU A 137 17.82 -14.63 48.57
CA GLU A 137 17.03 -14.11 47.47
C GLU A 137 17.96 -13.21 46.65
N PRO A 138 18.22 -13.51 45.38
CA PRO A 138 19.00 -12.63 44.51
C PRO A 138 18.34 -11.27 44.32
N PHE A 139 19.11 -10.26 43.91
CA PHE A 139 18.52 -9.05 43.33
C PHE A 139 17.99 -9.37 41.93
N ASN A 140 16.84 -8.79 41.58
CA ASN A 140 16.28 -8.96 40.23
C ASN A 140 17.16 -8.25 39.19
N PRO A 141 17.22 -8.74 37.95
CA PRO A 141 17.90 -8.03 36.88
C PRO A 141 17.13 -6.73 36.63
N VAL A 142 17.83 -5.60 36.69
CA VAL A 142 17.23 -4.28 36.46
C VAL A 142 17.50 -3.89 35.01
N PRO A 143 16.50 -3.35 34.27
CA PRO A 143 16.62 -3.12 32.82
C PRO A 143 17.65 -2.05 32.38
N LEU A 144 18.46 -1.50 33.28
CA LEU A 144 19.56 -0.57 32.98
C LEU A 144 20.65 -0.76 34.05
N VAL A 145 21.70 -1.53 33.76
CA VAL A 145 22.84 -1.75 34.68
C VAL A 145 23.95 -0.71 34.48
N THR A 146 23.67 0.43 33.82
CA THR A 146 24.63 1.56 33.86
C THR A 146 24.58 2.23 35.23
N VAL A 147 25.18 1.56 36.22
CA VAL A 147 25.51 2.15 37.50
C VAL A 147 26.67 3.09 37.26
N ASN A 148 26.36 4.30 36.79
CA ASN A 148 27.29 5.40 36.96
C ASN A 148 27.41 5.64 38.46
N SER A 149 28.40 4.96 39.06
CA SER A 149 29.10 5.35 40.28
C SER A 149 28.19 5.93 41.38
N VAL A 150 27.26 5.11 41.90
CA VAL A 150 26.81 5.33 43.28
C VAL A 150 27.92 4.75 44.15
N PRO A 151 28.76 5.59 44.79
CA PRO A 151 30.00 5.10 45.36
C PRO A 151 29.73 4.01 46.39
N THR A 152 28.67 4.11 47.19
CA THR A 152 28.50 3.23 48.34
C THR A 152 27.26 2.33 48.23
N LEU A 153 27.42 1.07 47.83
CA LEU A 153 26.31 0.09 47.79
C LEU A 153 26.26 -0.85 49.02
N GLY A 154 27.25 -0.79 49.90
CA GLY A 154 27.34 -1.61 51.09
C GLY A 154 27.39 -0.81 52.39
N ILE A 155 26.71 -1.32 53.41
CA ILE A 155 26.85 -0.88 54.81
C ILE A 155 27.04 -2.12 55.67
N SER A 156 28.12 -2.17 56.45
CA SER A 156 28.31 -3.18 57.49
C SER A 156 28.07 -2.56 58.86
N LEU A 157 27.45 -3.36 59.72
CA LEU A 157 27.11 -3.02 61.10
C LEU A 157 27.76 -4.06 62.00
N TRP A 158 28.56 -3.61 62.95
CA TRP A 158 29.27 -4.48 63.88
C TRP A 158 29.20 -3.94 65.30
N ARG A 159 29.04 -4.86 66.25
CA ARG A 159 29.21 -4.62 67.68
C ARG A 159 30.30 -5.55 68.18
N ASN A 160 31.22 -5.02 68.98
CA ASN A 160 32.24 -5.83 69.60
C ASN A 160 31.60 -6.82 70.60
N PRO A 161 31.64 -8.13 70.34
CA PRO A 161 30.96 -9.11 71.18
C PRO A 161 31.60 -9.28 72.56
N LEU A 162 32.76 -8.66 72.80
CA LEU A 162 33.47 -8.72 74.07
C LEU A 162 32.98 -7.64 75.07
N LEU A 163 32.29 -6.59 74.60
CA LEU A 163 31.79 -5.51 75.45
C LEU A 163 30.38 -5.83 75.98
N ASP A 164 30.06 -5.44 77.21
CA ASP A 164 28.71 -5.56 77.78
C ASP A 164 27.72 -4.58 77.11
N GLU A 165 28.17 -3.37 76.77
CA GLU A 165 27.41 -2.35 76.03
C GLU A 165 28.20 -1.84 74.81
N PRO A 166 28.34 -2.65 73.74
CA PRO A 166 29.16 -2.27 72.59
C PRO A 166 28.53 -1.15 71.77
N PRO A 167 29.28 -0.07 71.44
CA PRO A 167 28.81 0.90 70.47
C PRO A 167 28.61 0.22 69.10
N LEU A 168 27.56 0.62 68.38
CA LEU A 168 27.33 0.17 67.02
C LEU A 168 28.31 0.88 66.09
N ILE A 169 29.10 0.10 65.36
CA ILE A 169 30.02 0.60 64.35
C ILE A 169 29.36 0.40 62.99
N GLU A 170 29.18 1.50 62.26
CA GLU A 170 28.71 1.51 60.88
C GLU A 170 29.89 1.81 59.95
N ALA A 171 30.15 0.92 59.00
CA ALA A 171 31.12 1.15 57.94
C ALA A 171 30.44 1.07 56.57
N LYS A 172 30.62 2.15 55.79
CA LYS A 172 30.15 2.28 54.42
C LYS A 172 31.24 1.81 53.47
N PHE A 173 30.88 1.01 52.47
CA PHE A 173 31.84 0.52 51.48
C PHE A 173 31.25 0.49 50.07
N ASN A 174 32.16 0.58 49.11
CA ASN A 174 31.84 0.58 47.69
C ASN A 174 31.79 -0.88 47.20
N ILE A 175 30.86 -1.19 46.31
CA ILE A 175 30.75 -2.52 45.69
C ILE A 175 30.83 -2.33 44.19
N ALA A 176 31.84 -2.96 43.58
CA ALA A 176 32.01 -2.97 42.14
C ALA A 176 30.99 -3.90 41.47
N ASP A 177 30.68 -3.57 40.23
CA ASP A 177 29.87 -4.42 39.36
C ASP A 177 30.77 -5.43 38.63
N SER A 178 30.52 -6.72 38.86
CA SER A 178 31.14 -7.83 38.13
C SER A 178 30.11 -8.69 37.38
N VAL A 179 28.92 -8.16 37.13
CA VAL A 179 27.86 -8.82 36.35
C VAL A 179 27.98 -8.38 34.90
N GLY A 180 28.15 -9.35 33.99
CA GLY A 180 28.26 -9.05 32.56
C GLY A 180 26.92 -8.75 31.88
N PRO A 181 26.98 -8.16 30.67
CA PRO A 181 25.80 -7.75 29.93
C PRO A 181 24.98 -8.94 29.43
N LEU A 182 23.67 -8.72 29.24
CA LEU A 182 22.72 -9.67 28.67
C LEU A 182 21.94 -9.04 27.51
N ILE A 183 21.36 -9.89 26.65
CA ILE A 183 20.36 -9.45 25.67
C ILE A 183 18.99 -9.47 26.35
N SER A 184 18.23 -8.38 26.23
CA SER A 184 16.85 -8.30 26.70
C SER A 184 15.84 -8.58 25.58
N SER A 185 16.13 -8.11 24.36
CA SER A 185 15.32 -8.39 23.17
C SER A 185 16.17 -8.39 21.90
N ALA A 186 15.71 -9.15 20.90
CA ALA A 186 16.34 -9.19 19.58
C ALA A 186 15.27 -9.31 18.50
N VAL A 187 15.30 -8.40 17.53
CA VAL A 187 14.32 -8.29 16.44
C VAL A 187 15.06 -8.39 15.11
N LEU A 188 14.85 -9.50 14.41
CA LEU A 188 15.37 -9.74 13.07
C LEU A 188 14.50 -9.00 12.05
N VAL A 189 15.12 -8.22 11.17
CA VAL A 189 14.41 -7.59 10.04
C VAL A 189 14.33 -8.60 8.90
N GLU A 190 13.13 -8.79 8.34
CA GLU A 190 12.93 -9.63 7.16
C GLU A 190 13.80 -9.15 5.99
N LYS A 191 14.38 -10.09 5.24
CA LYS A 191 15.06 -9.80 3.98
C LYS A 191 14.34 -10.47 2.82
N LEU A 192 14.14 -9.72 1.74
CA LEU A 192 13.53 -10.23 0.50
C LEU A 192 14.55 -10.96 -0.38
N ASP A 193 15.82 -10.56 -0.29
CA ASP A 193 16.94 -11.18 -1.01
C ASP A 193 17.82 -11.93 -0.02
N LYS A 194 17.88 -13.26 -0.16
CA LYS A 194 18.65 -14.14 0.72
C LYS A 194 20.16 -13.94 0.63
N SER A 195 20.66 -13.36 -0.46
CA SER A 195 22.08 -13.10 -0.64
C SER A 195 22.57 -11.93 0.21
N LYS A 196 21.66 -11.03 0.63
CA LYS A 196 22.00 -9.87 1.44
C LYS A 196 22.22 -10.21 2.91
N ASP A 197 23.04 -9.38 3.54
CA ASP A 197 23.31 -9.42 4.98
C ASP A 197 22.04 -9.24 5.82
N ASP A 198 22.03 -9.84 6.99
CA ASP A 198 20.92 -9.79 7.93
C ASP A 198 21.03 -8.56 8.84
N THR A 199 19.90 -7.97 9.19
CA THR A 199 19.84 -6.86 10.16
C THR A 199 19.07 -7.30 11.39
N ILE A 200 19.65 -7.11 12.57
CA ILE A 200 19.01 -7.39 13.87
C ILE A 200 19.06 -6.12 14.72
N TYR A 201 17.95 -5.74 15.33
CA TYR A 201 17.92 -4.76 16.42
C TYR A 201 18.02 -5.50 17.75
N ILE A 202 19.06 -5.24 18.52
CA ILE A 202 19.34 -5.91 19.80
C ILE A 202 19.24 -4.88 20.91
N THR A 203 18.47 -5.17 21.95
CA THR A 203 18.49 -4.39 23.19
C THR A 203 19.28 -5.17 24.22
N PHE A 204 20.30 -4.52 24.81
CA PHE A 204 21.07 -5.08 25.91
C PHE A 204 20.49 -4.59 27.25
N THR A 205 20.84 -5.26 28.35
CA THR A 205 20.47 -4.82 29.72
C THR A 205 21.22 -3.57 30.17
N GLU A 206 22.25 -3.17 29.43
CA GLU A 206 23.11 -2.04 29.71
C GLU A 206 23.87 -1.60 28.46
N LYS A 207 24.64 -0.51 28.57
CA LYS A 207 25.50 -0.05 27.48
C LYS A 207 26.69 -1.00 27.32
N VAL A 208 26.90 -1.48 26.10
CA VAL A 208 28.00 -2.39 25.74
C VAL A 208 28.90 -1.76 24.68
N ASN A 209 30.14 -2.25 24.60
CA ASN A 209 31.14 -1.87 23.61
C ASN A 209 31.61 -3.10 22.81
N ASN A 210 32.35 -2.87 21.72
CA ASN A 210 33.04 -3.91 20.91
C ASN A 210 32.11 -5.02 20.38
N ILE A 211 30.99 -4.62 19.76
CA ILE A 211 29.96 -5.54 19.24
C ILE A 211 30.37 -6.17 17.91
N GLU A 212 31.28 -5.58 17.15
CA GLU A 212 31.68 -6.09 15.83
C GLU A 212 32.56 -7.36 15.93
N GLY A 213 32.60 -8.14 14.84
CA GLY A 213 33.30 -9.42 14.76
C GLY A 213 32.46 -10.61 15.24
N LYS A 214 33.12 -11.66 15.74
CA LYS A 214 32.48 -12.91 16.20
C LYS A 214 31.97 -12.80 17.63
N SER A 215 31.08 -11.85 17.86
CA SER A 215 30.57 -11.45 19.18
C SER A 215 29.25 -12.10 19.57
N LEU A 216 28.51 -12.61 18.59
CA LEU A 216 27.19 -13.19 18.78
C LEU A 216 27.15 -14.62 18.26
N LYS A 217 26.30 -15.44 18.88
CA LYS A 217 25.96 -16.79 18.42
C LYS A 217 24.46 -16.92 18.24
N LEU A 218 24.09 -17.67 17.23
CA LEU A 218 22.73 -18.10 16.97
C LEU A 218 22.57 -19.55 17.43
N ILE A 219 21.49 -19.84 18.13
CA ILE A 219 21.05 -21.17 18.54
C ILE A 219 19.84 -21.55 17.71
N ARG A 220 19.96 -22.63 16.94
CA ARG A 220 18.90 -23.07 16.02
C ARG A 220 17.78 -23.77 16.74
N THR A 221 16.56 -23.35 16.45
CA THR A 221 15.37 -24.01 17.00
C THR A 221 15.11 -25.36 16.31
N ASN A 222 15.42 -25.48 15.02
CA ASN A 222 15.07 -26.67 14.22
C ASN A 222 16.20 -27.70 14.05
N ASN A 223 17.40 -27.42 14.57
CA ASN A 223 18.59 -28.28 14.44
C ASN A 223 19.14 -28.70 15.81
N ASN A 224 18.29 -29.18 16.72
CA ASN A 224 18.69 -29.64 18.06
C ASN A 224 19.58 -28.65 18.85
N GLY A 225 19.38 -27.33 18.66
CA GLY A 225 20.18 -26.32 19.35
C GLY A 225 21.58 -26.08 18.79
N GLU A 226 21.84 -26.44 17.52
CA GLU A 226 23.09 -26.10 16.83
C GLU A 226 23.48 -24.62 17.05
N LYS A 227 24.74 -24.39 17.44
CA LYS A 227 25.29 -23.06 17.69
C LYS A 227 26.11 -22.58 16.49
N VAL A 228 25.70 -21.47 15.88
CA VAL A 228 26.37 -20.85 14.74
C VAL A 228 26.95 -19.50 15.16
N SER A 229 28.24 -19.29 14.95
CA SER A 229 28.87 -17.98 15.19
C SER A 229 28.46 -16.99 14.10
N LEU A 230 28.05 -15.80 14.52
CA LEU A 230 27.65 -14.70 13.64
C LEU A 230 28.81 -13.71 13.49
N GLU A 231 29.11 -13.32 12.25
CA GLU A 231 30.09 -12.27 11.96
C GLU A 231 29.36 -10.93 11.84
N VAL A 232 29.45 -10.11 12.89
CA VAL A 232 28.87 -8.76 12.93
C VAL A 232 29.80 -7.81 12.18
N THR A 233 29.32 -7.24 11.09
CA THR A 233 30.09 -6.34 10.22
C THR A 233 29.89 -4.87 10.56
N MET A 234 28.80 -4.54 11.25
CA MET A 234 28.50 -3.19 11.70
C MET A 234 27.61 -3.22 12.94
N ALA A 235 27.86 -2.32 13.89
CA ALA A 235 26.97 -2.09 15.03
C ALA A 235 26.73 -0.59 15.26
N LEU A 236 25.47 -0.16 15.32
CA LEU A 236 25.06 1.24 15.50
C LEU A 236 23.99 1.38 16.59
N THR A 237 24.31 2.08 17.67
CA THR A 237 23.34 2.43 18.72
C THR A 237 22.31 3.42 18.18
N GLN A 238 21.04 3.12 18.40
CA GLN A 238 19.88 3.92 18.02
C GLN A 238 19.46 4.85 19.16
N ALA A 239 18.60 5.83 18.87
CA ALA A 239 18.13 6.81 19.85
C ALA A 239 17.32 6.18 21.00
N ASP A 240 16.67 5.03 20.76
CA ASP A 240 15.92 4.27 21.77
C ASP A 240 16.79 3.35 22.64
N GLY A 241 18.11 3.39 22.45
CA GLY A 241 19.07 2.55 23.18
C GLY A 241 19.26 1.14 22.60
N SER A 242 18.48 0.74 21.60
CA SER A 242 18.74 -0.50 20.86
C SER A 242 19.98 -0.37 19.98
N VAL A 243 20.60 -1.49 19.61
CA VAL A 243 21.74 -1.54 18.69
C VAL A 243 21.29 -2.23 17.42
N LYS A 244 21.38 -1.51 16.29
CA LYS A 244 21.26 -2.09 14.96
C LYS A 244 22.57 -2.81 14.62
N VAL A 245 22.53 -4.11 14.48
CA VAL A 245 23.66 -4.91 14.00
C VAL A 245 23.39 -5.41 12.58
N VAL A 246 24.43 -5.39 11.74
CA VAL A 246 24.43 -6.05 10.44
C VAL A 246 25.36 -7.25 10.51
N ILE A 247 24.85 -8.38 10.03
CA ILE A 247 25.49 -9.68 10.12
C ILE A 247 25.69 -10.20 8.71
N LYS A 248 26.92 -10.64 8.43
CA LYS A 248 27.25 -11.20 7.13
C LYS A 248 26.31 -12.35 6.77
N SER A 249 25.79 -12.32 5.54
CA SER A 249 24.85 -13.33 5.07
C SER A 249 25.42 -14.75 5.20
N LEU A 250 24.63 -15.64 5.78
CA LEU A 250 24.92 -17.07 5.85
C LEU A 250 24.08 -17.88 4.85
N GLY A 251 23.48 -17.22 3.86
CA GLY A 251 22.61 -17.85 2.85
C GLY A 251 21.41 -18.55 3.50
N ASP A 252 21.18 -19.82 3.19
CA ASP A 252 20.08 -20.60 3.79
C ASP A 252 20.23 -20.85 5.31
N LYS A 253 21.47 -20.66 5.81
CA LYS A 253 21.81 -20.63 7.23
C LYS A 253 21.77 -19.22 7.81
N SER A 254 21.06 -18.27 7.22
CA SER A 254 20.81 -16.98 7.87
C SER A 254 19.90 -17.15 9.10
N PRO A 255 19.92 -16.23 10.07
CA PRO A 255 18.98 -16.24 11.19
C PRO A 255 17.52 -16.28 10.72
N LYS A 256 16.66 -16.98 11.47
CA LYS A 256 15.23 -17.09 11.18
C LYS A 256 14.40 -16.77 12.42
N GLU A 257 13.12 -16.46 12.21
CA GLU A 257 12.17 -16.31 13.30
C GLU A 257 12.18 -17.55 14.21
N GLY A 258 12.19 -17.32 15.51
CA GLY A 258 12.18 -18.39 16.51
C GLY A 258 13.55 -18.95 16.86
N ASP A 259 14.60 -18.76 16.04
CA ASP A 259 15.99 -19.01 16.48
C ASP A 259 16.32 -18.12 17.69
N SER A 260 17.32 -18.49 18.50
CA SER A 260 17.70 -17.70 19.67
C SER A 260 19.09 -17.07 19.53
N LEU A 261 19.23 -15.82 19.90
CA LEU A 261 20.47 -15.07 19.89
C LEU A 261 21.14 -15.12 21.27
N TYR A 262 22.46 -15.24 21.29
CA TYR A 262 23.27 -15.45 22.48
C TYR A 262 24.55 -14.61 22.39
N ILE A 263 25.01 -14.00 23.49
CA ILE A 263 26.29 -13.26 23.50
C ILE A 263 27.43 -14.27 23.64
N GLU A 264 28.40 -14.25 22.73
CA GLU A 264 29.60 -15.07 22.88
C GLU A 264 30.40 -14.59 24.10
N SER A 265 30.40 -15.36 25.19
CA SER A 265 31.05 -14.97 26.46
C SER A 265 32.57 -14.85 26.35
N SER A 266 33.19 -15.58 25.42
CA SER A 266 34.61 -15.43 25.08
C SER A 266 34.86 -14.38 24.00
N GLY A 267 33.80 -13.70 23.55
CA GLY A 267 33.81 -12.72 22.49
C GLY A 267 34.15 -11.31 23.00
N PRO A 268 34.23 -10.34 22.08
CA PRO A 268 34.71 -9.00 22.39
C PRO A 268 33.71 -8.13 23.17
N ILE A 269 32.42 -8.50 23.25
CA ILE A 269 31.39 -7.69 23.93
C ILE A 269 31.70 -7.59 25.42
N ILE A 270 31.85 -6.35 25.87
CA ILE A 270 32.05 -5.95 27.25
C ILE A 270 31.12 -4.80 27.62
N ASP A 271 30.75 -4.69 28.89
CA ASP A 271 30.03 -3.54 29.42
C ASP A 271 30.95 -2.32 29.64
N ALA A 272 30.44 -1.30 30.34
CA ALA A 272 31.22 -0.11 30.72
C ALA A 272 32.29 -0.37 31.79
N ASN A 273 32.18 -1.46 32.54
CA ASN A 273 33.09 -1.89 33.60
C ASN A 273 34.11 -2.96 33.11
N ASN A 274 34.08 -3.31 31.83
CA ASN A 274 34.86 -4.37 31.18
C ASN A 274 34.47 -5.79 31.59
N ASN A 275 33.25 -6.02 32.07
CA ASN A 275 32.74 -7.37 32.31
C ASN A 275 32.27 -8.01 31.00
N HIS A 276 32.63 -9.28 30.81
CA HIS A 276 32.11 -10.11 29.74
C HIS A 276 30.79 -10.77 30.15
N ALA A 277 29.94 -11.06 29.17
CA ALA A 277 28.73 -11.85 29.40
C ALA A 277 29.07 -13.20 30.05
N HIS A 278 28.23 -13.64 30.99
CA HIS A 278 28.44 -14.90 31.67
C HIS A 278 28.45 -16.10 30.68
N LYS A 279 29.24 -17.14 30.96
CA LYS A 279 29.36 -18.35 30.12
C LYS A 279 28.05 -19.12 29.91
N ASN A 280 27.06 -18.86 30.76
CA ASN A 280 25.71 -19.44 30.71
C ASN A 280 24.64 -18.35 30.46
N ASN A 281 24.98 -17.24 29.79
CA ASN A 281 24.02 -16.16 29.56
C ASN A 281 22.75 -16.66 28.85
N LYS A 282 21.58 -16.14 29.22
CA LYS A 282 20.32 -16.68 28.67
C LYS A 282 20.13 -16.26 27.20
N PRO A 283 19.86 -17.21 26.28
CA PRO A 283 19.58 -16.88 24.89
C PRO A 283 18.20 -16.24 24.73
N VAL A 284 18.07 -15.33 23.76
CA VAL A 284 16.84 -14.57 23.48
C VAL A 284 16.28 -14.93 22.13
N LYS A 285 15.00 -15.32 22.07
CA LYS A 285 14.33 -15.65 20.82
C LYS A 285 14.24 -14.43 19.89
N LEU A 286 14.63 -14.63 18.64
CA LEU A 286 14.46 -13.67 17.57
C LEU A 286 12.99 -13.53 17.21
N ARG A 287 12.50 -12.30 17.27
CA ARG A 287 11.21 -11.90 16.69
C ARG A 287 11.42 -11.37 15.29
N LEU A 288 10.53 -11.68 14.36
CA LEU A 288 10.63 -11.16 12.99
C LEU A 288 9.86 -9.84 12.88
N LYS A 289 10.55 -8.78 12.48
CA LYS A 289 9.94 -7.56 11.96
C LYS A 289 9.87 -7.69 10.45
N GLY A 290 8.69 -8.01 9.95
CA GLY A 290 8.46 -8.09 8.50
C GLY A 290 8.53 -6.71 7.84
N ILE A 291 8.88 -6.70 6.56
CA ILE A 291 8.80 -5.54 5.67
C ILE A 291 7.48 -5.63 4.90
N GLN A 292 6.78 -4.52 4.68
CA GLN A 292 5.54 -4.55 3.93
C GLN A 292 5.76 -5.05 2.48
N PRO A 293 4.78 -5.77 1.88
CA PRO A 293 4.84 -6.13 0.46
C PRO A 293 4.88 -4.88 -0.43
N SER A 294 5.55 -4.96 -1.58
CA SER A 294 5.56 -3.93 -2.61
C SER A 294 4.86 -4.45 -3.87
N ILE A 295 4.22 -3.56 -4.62
CA ILE A 295 3.54 -3.89 -5.88
C ILE A 295 4.59 -3.95 -7.00
N ASN A 296 4.68 -5.10 -7.67
CA ASN A 296 5.55 -5.29 -8.83
C ASN A 296 4.85 -4.91 -10.14
N ASN A 297 3.59 -5.30 -10.27
CA ASN A 297 2.77 -5.03 -11.45
C ASN A 297 1.28 -5.10 -11.07
N ALA A 298 0.42 -4.39 -11.80
CA ALA A 298 -1.02 -4.56 -11.74
C ALA A 298 -1.66 -4.29 -13.09
N TYR A 299 -2.80 -4.90 -13.39
CA TYR A 299 -3.59 -4.60 -14.59
C TYR A 299 -5.08 -4.81 -14.34
N TYR A 300 -5.93 -4.11 -15.10
CA TYR A 300 -7.39 -4.25 -15.01
C TYR A 300 -8.00 -4.95 -16.22
N LYS A 301 -9.16 -5.60 -16.06
CA LYS A 301 -9.88 -6.30 -17.13
C LYS A 301 -11.37 -6.05 -17.10
N ASP A 302 -11.94 -5.90 -18.29
CA ASP A 302 -13.35 -6.10 -18.60
C ASP A 302 -13.49 -7.49 -19.22
N TYR A 303 -14.12 -8.42 -18.50
CA TYR A 303 -14.24 -9.82 -18.95
C TYR A 303 -15.50 -10.05 -19.78
N ASN A 304 -16.54 -9.25 -19.59
CA ASN A 304 -17.85 -9.42 -20.24
C ASN A 304 -18.03 -8.50 -21.46
N GLY A 305 -17.06 -7.61 -21.71
CA GLY A 305 -17.04 -6.69 -22.84
C GLY A 305 -18.14 -5.62 -22.80
N ASP A 306 -18.67 -5.28 -21.62
CA ASP A 306 -19.71 -4.25 -21.45
C ASP A 306 -19.15 -2.82 -21.38
N GLY A 307 -17.82 -2.71 -21.30
CA GLY A 307 -17.07 -1.47 -21.19
C GLY A 307 -16.75 -1.02 -19.77
N LYS A 308 -17.04 -1.84 -18.76
CA LYS A 308 -16.77 -1.56 -17.34
C LYS A 308 -15.76 -2.56 -16.81
N ILE A 309 -14.92 -2.09 -15.91
CA ILE A 309 -13.88 -2.93 -15.32
C ILE A 309 -14.51 -3.89 -14.31
N ASP A 310 -14.22 -5.18 -14.48
CA ASP A 310 -14.70 -6.25 -13.60
C ASP A 310 -13.66 -6.62 -12.55
N PHE A 311 -12.38 -6.70 -12.94
CA PHE A 311 -11.31 -7.17 -12.07
C PHE A 311 -10.04 -6.34 -12.19
N VAL A 312 -9.30 -6.24 -11.08
CA VAL A 312 -7.91 -5.78 -11.06
C VAL A 312 -7.03 -6.87 -10.47
N THR A 313 -6.01 -7.25 -11.21
CA THR A 313 -5.00 -8.23 -10.77
C THR A 313 -3.75 -7.48 -10.33
N ILE A 314 -3.25 -7.76 -9.12
CA ILE A 314 -2.10 -7.09 -8.51
C ILE A 314 -1.07 -8.16 -8.12
N THR A 315 0.15 -8.03 -8.64
CA THR A 315 1.29 -8.89 -8.32
C THR A 315 2.22 -8.19 -7.35
N PHE A 316 2.50 -8.83 -6.22
CA PHE A 316 3.40 -8.33 -5.18
C PHE A 316 4.77 -9.02 -5.23
N ASN A 317 5.78 -8.38 -4.65
CA ASN A 317 7.13 -8.95 -4.51
C ASN A 317 7.23 -10.11 -3.51
N LYS A 318 6.18 -10.33 -2.71
CA LYS A 318 6.07 -11.43 -1.75
C LYS A 318 4.61 -11.75 -1.46
N LYS A 319 4.38 -12.85 -0.74
CA LYS A 319 3.03 -13.31 -0.37
C LYS A 319 2.30 -12.26 0.48
N VAL A 320 1.03 -12.03 0.16
CA VAL A 320 0.12 -11.17 0.91
C VAL A 320 -0.97 -11.99 1.60
N LYS A 321 -1.60 -11.40 2.61
CA LYS A 321 -2.78 -11.96 3.29
C LYS A 321 -3.97 -11.09 2.98
N ALA A 322 -4.96 -11.62 2.26
CA ALA A 322 -6.17 -10.92 1.87
C ALA A 322 -6.92 -10.32 3.07
N ASP A 323 -6.98 -11.03 4.20
CA ASP A 323 -7.70 -10.58 5.40
C ASP A 323 -7.06 -9.36 6.08
N SER A 324 -5.78 -9.08 5.82
CA SER A 324 -5.05 -7.95 6.41
C SER A 324 -4.56 -6.94 5.36
N THR A 325 -5.02 -7.09 4.12
CA THR A 325 -4.71 -6.18 3.02
C THR A 325 -5.97 -5.41 2.66
N LYS A 326 -5.82 -4.12 2.36
CA LYS A 326 -6.89 -3.28 1.81
C LYS A 326 -6.40 -2.63 0.53
N ILE A 327 -7.30 -2.45 -0.42
CA ILE A 327 -6.99 -1.94 -1.76
C ILE A 327 -7.84 -0.72 -2.03
N LYS A 328 -7.25 0.34 -2.58
CA LYS A 328 -7.98 1.47 -3.15
C LYS A 328 -7.51 1.70 -4.57
N LEU A 329 -8.46 1.82 -5.49
CA LEU A 329 -8.19 2.04 -6.90
C LEU A 329 -8.71 3.42 -7.30
N SER A 330 -7.93 4.13 -8.10
CA SER A 330 -8.28 5.49 -8.53
C SER A 330 -7.82 5.75 -9.95
N TRP A 331 -8.72 6.33 -10.74
CA TRP A 331 -8.43 6.88 -12.05
C TRP A 331 -7.86 8.29 -11.91
N ALA A 332 -6.99 8.69 -12.85
CA ALA A 332 -6.42 10.03 -12.90
C ALA A 332 -7.48 11.16 -13.04
N ASP A 333 -8.70 10.84 -13.50
CA ASP A 333 -9.81 11.79 -13.62
C ASP A 333 -10.67 11.92 -12.34
N GLY A 334 -10.22 11.32 -11.23
CA GLY A 334 -10.82 11.49 -9.90
C GLY A 334 -11.94 10.50 -9.56
N ASP A 335 -12.24 9.53 -10.43
CA ASP A 335 -13.11 8.41 -10.11
C ASP A 335 -12.35 7.34 -9.33
N SER A 336 -12.90 6.86 -8.22
CA SER A 336 -12.18 5.95 -7.32
C SER A 336 -13.13 5.02 -6.59
N THR A 337 -12.66 3.82 -6.28
CA THR A 337 -13.38 2.91 -5.39
C THR A 337 -13.34 3.43 -3.95
N PRO A 338 -14.27 3.00 -3.08
CA PRO A 338 -14.01 3.02 -1.64
C PRO A 338 -12.77 2.17 -1.32
N THR A 339 -12.23 2.31 -0.09
CA THR A 339 -11.21 1.37 0.39
C THR A 339 -11.84 -0.02 0.53
N LEU A 340 -11.34 -0.95 -0.27
CA LEU A 340 -11.79 -2.33 -0.37
C LEU A 340 -11.00 -3.17 0.64
N ASP A 341 -11.72 -4.00 1.37
CA ASP A 341 -11.21 -5.14 2.12
C ASP A 341 -11.78 -6.41 1.48
N LYS A 342 -11.42 -7.59 2.00
CA LYS A 342 -11.90 -8.87 1.46
C LYS A 342 -13.43 -9.00 1.40
N GLU A 343 -14.15 -8.33 2.30
CA GLU A 343 -15.62 -8.38 2.32
C GLU A 343 -16.23 -7.47 1.25
N LYS A 344 -15.66 -6.28 1.04
CA LYS A 344 -16.18 -5.26 0.11
C LYS A 344 -15.71 -5.43 -1.32
N GLY A 345 -14.42 -5.67 -1.52
CA GLY A 345 -13.85 -6.07 -2.81
C GLY A 345 -13.54 -7.54 -2.67
N LYS A 346 -14.32 -8.43 -3.29
CA LYS A 346 -14.13 -9.87 -3.13
C LYS A 346 -12.72 -10.24 -3.58
N PHE A 347 -11.85 -10.50 -2.61
CA PHE A 347 -10.45 -10.80 -2.87
C PHE A 347 -10.28 -12.30 -3.08
N SER A 348 -9.56 -12.65 -4.14
CA SER A 348 -9.14 -14.01 -4.43
C SER A 348 -7.66 -14.04 -4.81
N TYR A 349 -7.03 -15.19 -4.68
CA TYR A 349 -5.67 -15.40 -5.20
C TYR A 349 -5.72 -16.05 -6.57
N ASN A 350 -4.65 -15.91 -7.35
CA ASN A 350 -4.50 -16.68 -8.57
C ASN A 350 -4.16 -18.14 -8.23
N GLY A 351 -5.19 -18.98 -8.10
CA GLY A 351 -5.04 -20.36 -7.64
C GLY A 351 -4.53 -20.41 -6.19
N THR A 352 -3.36 -21.01 -5.99
CA THR A 352 -2.70 -21.09 -4.66
C THR A 352 -1.61 -20.04 -4.45
N ASP A 353 -1.34 -19.20 -5.46
CA ASP A 353 -0.30 -18.18 -5.40
C ASP A 353 -0.79 -16.89 -4.74
N SER A 354 -0.48 -16.73 -3.45
CA SER A 354 -0.84 -15.53 -2.69
C SER A 354 0.11 -14.34 -2.92
N THR A 355 1.01 -14.39 -3.91
CA THR A 355 1.70 -13.19 -4.42
C THR A 355 0.86 -12.42 -5.44
N ILE A 356 -0.21 -13.03 -5.97
CA ILE A 356 -1.12 -12.41 -6.94
C ILE A 356 -2.50 -12.30 -6.32
N LEU A 357 -2.97 -11.07 -6.14
CA LEU A 357 -4.29 -10.75 -5.61
C LEU A 357 -5.20 -10.29 -6.76
N ILE A 358 -6.36 -10.93 -6.90
CA ILE A 358 -7.41 -10.57 -7.85
C ILE A 358 -8.53 -9.91 -7.06
N VAL A 359 -8.87 -8.68 -7.45
CA VAL A 359 -9.87 -7.84 -6.81
C VAL A 359 -11.05 -7.65 -7.75
N GLU A 360 -12.24 -8.14 -7.36
CA GLU A 360 -13.48 -7.86 -8.07
C GLU A 360 -13.94 -6.41 -7.79
N VAL A 361 -14.15 -5.64 -8.86
CA VAL A 361 -14.48 -4.21 -8.81
C VAL A 361 -15.74 -3.83 -9.59
N THR A 362 -16.49 -4.82 -10.08
CA THR A 362 -17.74 -4.62 -10.81
C THR A 362 -18.68 -3.68 -10.05
N GLY A 363 -19.04 -2.56 -10.68
CA GLY A 363 -19.96 -1.57 -10.11
C GLY A 363 -19.40 -0.68 -9.00
N LEU A 364 -18.08 -0.72 -8.73
CA LEU A 364 -17.45 0.09 -7.68
C LEU A 364 -16.96 1.47 -8.16
N PHE A 365 -16.88 1.68 -9.47
CA PHE A 365 -16.62 2.97 -10.10
C PHE A 365 -17.93 3.66 -10.51
N ARG A 366 -17.87 4.96 -10.88
CA ARG A 366 -19.02 5.63 -11.49
C ARG A 366 -19.50 4.85 -12.72
N ASP A 367 -20.82 4.82 -12.94
CA ASP A 367 -21.44 4.09 -14.05
C ASP A 367 -21.13 4.75 -15.40
N ARG A 368 -19.96 4.44 -15.96
CA ARG A 368 -19.47 4.94 -17.24
C ARG A 368 -18.66 3.87 -17.96
N ILE A 369 -18.69 3.93 -19.28
CA ILE A 369 -17.86 3.08 -20.12
C ILE A 369 -16.44 3.63 -20.08
N LYS A 370 -15.49 2.81 -19.64
CA LYS A 370 -14.09 3.16 -19.56
C LYS A 370 -13.24 1.90 -19.63
N THR A 371 -12.65 1.68 -20.79
CA THR A 371 -11.74 0.56 -21.06
C THR A 371 -10.30 1.00 -21.15
N SER A 372 -10.00 2.31 -21.02
CA SER A 372 -8.64 2.82 -21.04
C SER A 372 -8.40 3.97 -20.06
N GLY A 373 -7.12 4.26 -19.81
CA GLY A 373 -6.65 5.41 -19.03
C GLY A 373 -5.72 5.03 -17.88
N MET A 374 -5.16 6.07 -17.24
CA MET A 374 -4.25 5.89 -16.11
C MET A 374 -5.02 5.58 -14.82
N MET A 375 -4.79 4.39 -14.27
CA MET A 375 -5.29 3.95 -12.97
C MET A 375 -4.12 3.71 -12.02
N ASN A 376 -4.33 4.05 -10.74
CA ASN A 376 -3.39 3.80 -9.66
C ASN A 376 -4.03 2.89 -8.61
N VAL A 377 -3.19 2.11 -7.95
CA VAL A 377 -3.55 1.24 -6.83
C VAL A 377 -2.76 1.64 -5.58
N GLU A 378 -3.46 1.75 -4.45
CA GLU A 378 -2.89 1.89 -3.12
C GLU A 378 -3.24 0.62 -2.33
N ALA A 379 -2.23 -0.12 -1.88
CA ALA A 379 -2.37 -1.25 -0.97
C ALA A 379 -2.00 -0.82 0.46
N ILE A 380 -2.87 -1.13 1.43
CA ILE A 380 -2.71 -0.78 2.84
C ILE A 380 -2.69 -2.08 3.66
N TYR A 381 -1.71 -2.22 4.55
CA TYR A 381 -1.53 -3.47 5.29
C TYR A 381 -1.72 -3.30 6.80
N ASP A 382 -2.82 -3.86 7.34
CA ASP A 382 -3.14 -3.76 8.76
C ASP A 382 -2.10 -4.49 9.63
N ASN A 383 -1.48 -5.55 9.12
CA ASN A 383 -0.43 -6.31 9.81
C ASN A 383 0.97 -5.68 9.74
N TYR A 384 1.10 -4.50 9.13
CA TYR A 384 2.33 -3.70 9.05
C TYR A 384 2.08 -2.26 9.49
N GLU A 385 1.38 -2.05 10.60
CA GLU A 385 1.10 -0.71 11.16
C GLU A 385 0.40 0.23 10.15
N LYS A 386 -0.43 -0.33 9.26
CA LYS A 386 -1.10 0.40 8.17
C LYS A 386 -0.13 1.04 7.18
N ALA A 387 1.06 0.46 7.01
CA ALA A 387 1.98 0.81 5.94
C ALA A 387 1.29 0.69 4.57
N LYS A 388 1.78 1.50 3.62
CA LYS A 388 1.22 1.63 2.28
C LYS A 388 2.23 1.25 1.20
N SER A 389 1.70 0.74 0.09
CA SER A 389 2.43 0.53 -1.16
C SER A 389 1.58 0.99 -2.32
N ASP A 390 2.15 1.84 -3.18
CA ASP A 390 1.48 2.40 -4.34
C ASP A 390 2.01 1.76 -5.63
N GLY A 391 1.20 1.75 -6.69
CA GLY A 391 1.58 1.27 -8.01
C GLY A 391 0.65 1.79 -9.12
N SER A 392 1.11 1.72 -10.36
CA SER A 392 0.27 1.90 -11.54
C SER A 392 -0.48 0.62 -11.87
N VAL A 393 -1.65 0.75 -12.49
CA VAL A 393 -2.44 -0.35 -13.01
C VAL A 393 -2.51 -0.20 -14.52
N ASP A 394 -1.93 -1.18 -15.22
CA ASP A 394 -1.87 -1.22 -16.67
C ASP A 394 -3.22 -1.59 -17.29
N ASP A 395 -3.41 -1.13 -18.52
CA ASP A 395 -4.59 -1.41 -19.31
C ASP A 395 -4.57 -2.83 -19.89
N SER A 396 -5.59 -3.62 -19.58
CA SER A 396 -5.84 -4.92 -20.20
C SER A 396 -7.30 -5.12 -20.58
N ALA A 397 -8.09 -4.03 -20.67
CA ALA A 397 -9.45 -4.10 -21.21
C ALA A 397 -9.43 -3.87 -22.73
N ALA A 398 -10.35 -4.49 -23.44
CA ALA A 398 -10.47 -4.31 -24.87
C ALA A 398 -11.45 -3.17 -25.20
N PRO A 399 -11.30 -2.49 -26.36
CA PRO A 399 -12.23 -1.45 -26.77
C PRO A 399 -13.66 -1.99 -26.93
N VAL A 400 -14.64 -1.13 -26.63
CA VAL A 400 -16.07 -1.36 -26.86
C VAL A 400 -16.71 -0.21 -27.64
N ILE A 401 -17.88 -0.45 -28.23
CA ILE A 401 -18.63 0.61 -28.94
C ILE A 401 -19.42 1.47 -27.94
N ILE A 402 -19.23 2.78 -28.00
CA ILE A 402 -20.08 3.75 -27.30
C ILE A 402 -21.37 3.95 -28.07
N GLU A 403 -21.28 4.27 -29.37
CA GLU A 403 -22.41 4.50 -30.26
C GLU A 403 -22.05 4.34 -31.74
N GLY A 404 -23.06 4.11 -32.58
CA GLY A 404 -22.98 4.21 -34.04
C GLY A 404 -23.88 5.33 -34.57
N ARG A 405 -23.43 6.04 -35.60
CA ARG A 405 -24.18 7.11 -36.27
C ARG A 405 -24.16 6.92 -37.78
N ILE A 406 -25.33 6.75 -38.39
CA ILE A 406 -25.48 6.71 -39.84
C ILE A 406 -25.74 8.11 -40.36
N HIS A 407 -24.91 8.52 -41.31
CA HIS A 407 -25.05 9.69 -42.14
C HIS A 407 -25.56 9.25 -43.52
N PRO A 408 -26.86 9.45 -43.82
CA PRO A 408 -27.38 9.13 -45.14
C PRO A 408 -26.67 9.96 -46.21
N GLY A 409 -26.39 9.33 -47.35
CA GLY A 409 -25.83 10.00 -48.52
C GLY A 409 -26.86 10.91 -49.21
N SER A 410 -26.36 11.92 -49.92
CA SER A 410 -27.18 12.83 -50.73
C SER A 410 -27.25 12.40 -52.20
N VAL A 411 -28.31 12.81 -52.89
CA VAL A 411 -28.39 12.71 -54.35
C VAL A 411 -27.84 14.01 -54.94
N SER A 412 -26.76 13.92 -55.71
CA SER A 412 -26.19 15.06 -56.44
C SER A 412 -27.11 15.50 -57.58
N ASP A 413 -26.98 16.75 -58.02
CA ASP A 413 -27.83 17.31 -59.08
C ASP A 413 -27.69 16.61 -60.45
N ASN A 414 -26.56 15.92 -60.67
CA ASN A 414 -26.29 15.12 -61.86
C ASN A 414 -26.79 13.67 -61.74
N GLY A 415 -27.54 13.33 -60.68
CA GLY A 415 -28.10 11.99 -60.45
C GLY A 415 -27.13 10.99 -59.80
N GLY A 416 -25.89 11.39 -59.49
CA GLY A 416 -24.96 10.56 -58.71
C GLY A 416 -25.41 10.47 -57.25
N VAL A 417 -25.43 9.27 -56.67
CA VAL A 417 -25.85 9.03 -55.27
C VAL A 417 -24.60 8.87 -54.41
N ASN A 418 -24.42 9.78 -53.45
CA ASN A 418 -23.40 9.60 -52.42
C ASN A 418 -23.79 8.39 -51.55
N LYS A 419 -22.81 7.57 -51.19
CA LYS A 419 -23.04 6.43 -50.30
C LYS A 419 -23.30 6.89 -48.87
N ASP A 420 -24.03 6.08 -48.11
CA ASP A 420 -24.22 6.34 -46.69
C ASP A 420 -22.92 6.05 -45.94
N THR A 421 -22.68 6.77 -44.84
CA THR A 421 -21.50 6.56 -43.99
C THR A 421 -21.95 6.19 -42.58
N LEU A 422 -21.38 5.13 -42.02
CA LEU A 422 -21.51 4.78 -40.62
C LEU A 422 -20.28 5.30 -39.88
N LYS A 423 -20.48 6.14 -38.86
CA LYS A 423 -19.45 6.52 -37.90
C LYS A 423 -19.64 5.72 -36.62
N VAL A 424 -18.60 5.08 -36.13
CA VAL A 424 -18.63 4.33 -34.88
C VAL A 424 -17.66 4.97 -33.90
N THR A 425 -18.17 5.32 -32.72
CA THR A 425 -17.36 5.85 -31.62
C THR A 425 -17.06 4.71 -30.65
N PHE A 426 -15.78 4.50 -30.37
CA PHE A 426 -15.28 3.51 -29.43
C PHE A 426 -14.91 4.15 -28.09
N SER A 427 -14.77 3.32 -27.06
CA SER A 427 -14.34 3.74 -25.71
C SER A 427 -12.91 4.28 -25.68
N GLU A 428 -12.10 3.88 -26.65
CA GLU A 428 -10.70 4.24 -26.80
C GLU A 428 -10.26 4.15 -28.27
N GLN A 429 -8.99 4.42 -28.55
CA GLN A 429 -8.47 4.34 -29.91
C GLN A 429 -8.41 2.88 -30.36
N THR A 430 -9.20 2.53 -31.37
CA THR A 430 -9.39 1.16 -31.83
C THR A 430 -8.74 0.94 -33.18
N LYS A 431 -7.82 -0.01 -33.27
CA LYS A 431 -7.29 -0.57 -34.52
C LYS A 431 -8.19 -1.69 -35.02
N ILE A 432 -8.42 -1.73 -36.33
CA ILE A 432 -9.26 -2.74 -37.00
C ILE A 432 -8.39 -3.58 -37.92
N GLU A 433 -8.09 -4.81 -37.51
CA GLU A 433 -7.15 -5.69 -38.19
C GLU A 433 -7.88 -6.68 -39.12
N SER A 434 -8.61 -6.17 -40.11
CA SER A 434 -9.34 -7.05 -41.03
C SER A 434 -9.64 -6.47 -42.42
N ASN A 435 -9.42 -7.30 -43.45
CA ASN A 435 -9.90 -7.05 -44.82
C ASN A 435 -11.37 -7.50 -45.03
N GLN A 436 -12.08 -7.81 -43.94
CA GLN A 436 -13.46 -8.27 -44.00
C GLN A 436 -14.42 -7.13 -44.32
N LYS A 437 -15.61 -7.48 -44.84
CA LYS A 437 -16.70 -6.52 -45.09
C LYS A 437 -17.75 -6.49 -43.97
N GLU A 438 -17.68 -7.46 -43.05
CA GLU A 438 -18.62 -7.63 -41.95
C GLU A 438 -17.92 -7.37 -40.61
N PHE A 439 -17.99 -6.11 -40.12
CA PHE A 439 -17.36 -5.70 -38.86
C PHE A 439 -18.30 -5.78 -37.65
N PHE A 440 -19.61 -5.60 -37.86
CA PHE A 440 -20.61 -5.49 -36.79
C PHE A 440 -21.80 -6.40 -37.03
N ARG A 441 -22.52 -6.73 -35.95
CA ARG A 441 -23.88 -7.29 -36.00
C ARG A 441 -24.86 -6.18 -35.67
N PHE A 442 -25.88 -5.98 -36.51
CA PHE A 442 -26.90 -4.94 -36.33
C PHE A 442 -28.23 -5.55 -35.93
N TYR A 443 -29.00 -4.82 -35.13
CA TYR A 443 -30.27 -5.30 -34.60
C TYR A 443 -31.37 -4.24 -34.73
N HIS A 444 -32.54 -4.66 -35.23
CA HIS A 444 -33.79 -3.91 -35.23
C HIS A 444 -34.81 -4.68 -34.40
N ASN A 445 -35.30 -4.09 -33.31
CA ASN A 445 -36.24 -4.76 -32.37
C ASN A 445 -35.77 -6.17 -31.93
N GLY A 446 -34.47 -6.31 -31.67
CA GLY A 446 -33.84 -7.58 -31.28
C GLY A 446 -33.55 -8.56 -32.43
N ARG A 447 -33.97 -8.26 -33.67
CA ARG A 447 -33.74 -9.11 -34.85
C ARG A 447 -32.53 -8.63 -35.64
N GLN A 448 -31.71 -9.57 -36.10
CA GLN A 448 -30.44 -9.23 -36.72
C GLN A 448 -30.58 -8.89 -38.21
N TYR A 449 -29.82 -7.91 -38.67
CA TYR A 449 -29.56 -7.64 -40.08
C TYR A 449 -28.07 -7.35 -40.29
N LYS A 450 -27.64 -7.26 -41.55
CA LYS A 450 -26.22 -7.08 -41.91
C LYS A 450 -26.01 -5.83 -42.74
N MET A 451 -24.83 -5.22 -42.57
CA MET A 451 -24.30 -4.22 -43.50
C MET A 451 -22.93 -4.66 -43.99
N ASN A 452 -22.72 -4.59 -45.30
CA ASN A 452 -21.38 -4.64 -45.85
C ASN A 452 -20.77 -3.25 -45.75
N LEU A 453 -19.63 -3.17 -45.08
CA LEU A 453 -18.95 -1.93 -44.79
C LEU A 453 -17.55 -1.96 -45.38
N LYS A 454 -17.07 -0.79 -45.79
CA LYS A 454 -15.68 -0.56 -46.16
C LYS A 454 -15.13 0.54 -45.27
N ILE A 455 -13.97 0.30 -44.64
CA ILE A 455 -13.29 1.34 -43.86
C ILE A 455 -13.02 2.53 -44.80
N TYR A 456 -13.49 3.71 -44.40
CA TYR A 456 -13.32 4.95 -45.14
C TYR A 456 -12.15 5.75 -44.59
N ARG A 457 -12.20 6.05 -43.29
CA ARG A 457 -11.15 6.78 -42.58
C ARG A 457 -11.26 6.58 -41.08
N GLU A 458 -10.11 6.61 -40.42
CA GLU A 458 -10.01 6.83 -38.98
C GLU A 458 -10.03 8.35 -38.76
N GLU A 459 -11.04 8.87 -38.05
CA GLU A 459 -11.27 10.32 -37.91
C GLU A 459 -10.52 10.94 -36.72
N GLY A 460 -9.73 10.15 -35.98
CA GLY A 460 -9.19 10.53 -34.67
C GLY A 460 -10.27 10.49 -33.57
N ASN A 461 -9.89 10.72 -32.31
CA ASN A 461 -10.80 10.75 -31.15
C ASN A 461 -11.70 9.51 -30.99
N ASN A 462 -11.14 8.31 -31.17
CA ASN A 462 -11.86 7.04 -31.00
C ASN A 462 -12.99 6.82 -32.03
N VAL A 463 -13.00 7.56 -33.16
CA VAL A 463 -14.04 7.43 -34.19
C VAL A 463 -13.48 6.80 -35.46
N VAL A 464 -14.18 5.78 -35.95
CA VAL A 464 -13.91 5.15 -37.25
C VAL A 464 -15.11 5.31 -38.17
N SER A 465 -14.86 5.74 -39.40
CA SER A 465 -15.89 5.90 -40.43
C SER A 465 -15.84 4.79 -41.45
N PHE A 466 -17.00 4.29 -41.82
CA PHE A 466 -17.23 3.23 -42.80
C PHE A 466 -18.18 3.72 -43.88
N ILE A 467 -17.87 3.41 -45.13
CA ILE A 467 -18.84 3.50 -46.22
C ILE A 467 -19.78 2.30 -46.13
N VAL A 468 -21.08 2.56 -46.19
CA VAL A 468 -22.13 1.53 -46.29
C VAL A 468 -22.27 1.12 -47.76
N ASP A 469 -21.84 -0.09 -48.10
CA ASP A 469 -21.91 -0.61 -49.47
C ASP A 469 -23.29 -1.23 -49.76
N SER A 470 -23.80 -2.06 -48.84
CA SER A 470 -25.11 -2.70 -48.99
C SER A 470 -25.70 -3.09 -47.65
N ILE A 471 -27.03 -3.12 -47.56
CA ILE A 471 -27.78 -3.62 -46.41
C ILE A 471 -28.41 -4.95 -46.81
N ILE A 472 -28.21 -5.98 -45.98
CA ILE A 472 -28.66 -7.34 -46.25
C ILE A 472 -29.59 -7.76 -45.12
N VAL A 473 -30.83 -8.06 -45.47
CA VAL A 473 -31.89 -8.51 -44.56
C VAL A 473 -32.26 -9.94 -44.93
N THR A 474 -32.06 -10.87 -44.00
CA THR A 474 -32.39 -12.29 -44.17
C THR A 474 -33.43 -12.79 -43.18
N ASP A 475 -33.78 -11.98 -42.17
CA ASP A 475 -34.82 -12.33 -41.19
C ASP A 475 -36.21 -12.17 -41.82
N GLU A 476 -37.00 -13.24 -41.82
CA GLU A 476 -38.32 -13.27 -42.48
C GLU A 476 -39.31 -12.25 -41.93
N VAL A 477 -39.22 -11.90 -40.63
CA VAL A 477 -40.14 -10.93 -40.03
C VAL A 477 -39.75 -9.51 -40.40
N LEU A 478 -38.45 -9.23 -40.50
CA LEU A 478 -37.98 -7.96 -41.06
C LEU A 478 -38.42 -7.80 -42.51
N ILE A 479 -38.33 -8.88 -43.31
CA ILE A 479 -38.80 -8.88 -44.71
C ILE A 479 -40.31 -8.66 -44.79
N LYS A 480 -41.11 -9.39 -43.98
CA LYS A 480 -42.59 -9.23 -43.93
C LYS A 480 -43.02 -7.83 -43.49
N ASN A 481 -42.23 -7.18 -42.63
CA ASN A 481 -42.48 -5.81 -42.18
C ASN A 481 -41.84 -4.74 -43.07
N GLU A 482 -41.39 -5.13 -44.28
CA GLU A 482 -40.81 -4.22 -45.28
C GLU A 482 -39.63 -3.38 -44.72
N PHE A 483 -38.81 -3.98 -43.84
CA PHE A 483 -37.63 -3.32 -43.31
C PHE A 483 -36.55 -3.21 -44.40
N ASN A 484 -36.30 -1.99 -44.85
CA ASN A 484 -35.33 -1.71 -45.92
C ASN A 484 -34.12 -0.90 -45.44
N PHE A 485 -34.23 -0.18 -44.32
CA PHE A 485 -33.21 0.74 -43.83
C PHE A 485 -33.12 0.81 -42.31
N PRO A 486 -31.93 1.08 -41.75
CA PRO A 486 -31.73 1.31 -40.33
C PRO A 486 -32.60 2.43 -39.80
N LYS A 487 -33.01 2.32 -38.54
CA LYS A 487 -33.87 3.31 -37.88
C LYS A 487 -33.25 3.77 -36.56
N ASN A 488 -33.73 4.91 -36.07
CA ASN A 488 -33.48 5.29 -34.69
C ASN A 488 -34.05 4.20 -33.76
N ASN A 489 -33.28 3.83 -32.73
CA ASN A 489 -33.49 2.68 -31.81
C ASN A 489 -32.95 1.33 -32.30
N ASP A 490 -32.33 1.27 -33.47
CA ASP A 490 -31.48 0.14 -33.80
C ASP A 490 -30.26 0.09 -32.87
N SER A 491 -29.57 -1.04 -32.87
CA SER A 491 -28.33 -1.23 -32.14
C SER A 491 -27.31 -2.00 -32.93
N LEU A 492 -26.05 -1.89 -32.53
CA LEU A 492 -24.95 -2.63 -33.12
C LEU A 492 -24.05 -3.17 -32.03
N ARG A 493 -23.35 -4.27 -32.31
CA ARG A 493 -22.26 -4.78 -31.49
C ARG A 493 -21.09 -5.22 -32.35
N MET A 494 -19.92 -5.30 -31.74
CA MET A 494 -18.70 -5.73 -32.42
C MET A 494 -18.82 -7.20 -32.79
N ARG A 495 -18.44 -7.54 -34.03
CA ARG A 495 -18.23 -8.93 -34.37
C ARG A 495 -16.88 -9.36 -33.78
N THR A 496 -16.88 -10.42 -33.01
CA THR A 496 -15.64 -11.05 -32.54
C THR A 496 -15.34 -12.26 -33.43
N GLY A 497 -14.05 -12.50 -33.68
CA GLY A 497 -13.53 -13.67 -34.40
C GLY A 497 -12.40 -14.30 -33.60
N GLU A 498 -11.97 -15.51 -33.97
CA GLU A 498 -10.93 -16.26 -33.24
C GLU A 498 -9.61 -15.47 -33.08
N SER A 499 -9.25 -14.64 -34.07
CA SER A 499 -8.04 -13.79 -34.03
C SER A 499 -8.28 -12.39 -33.45
N GLY A 500 -9.52 -12.03 -33.10
CA GLY A 500 -9.91 -10.65 -32.77
C GLY A 500 -9.96 -9.74 -34.00
N ILE A 501 -10.97 -8.87 -34.10
CA ILE A 501 -11.11 -7.89 -35.20
C ILE A 501 -10.70 -6.49 -34.76
N PHE A 502 -10.94 -6.20 -33.49
CA PHE A 502 -10.77 -4.89 -32.89
C PHE A 502 -9.83 -5.00 -31.70
N ALA A 503 -8.83 -4.15 -31.64
CA ALA A 503 -7.88 -4.06 -30.55
C ALA A 503 -7.54 -2.60 -30.25
N ASP A 504 -7.05 -2.34 -29.04
CA ASP A 504 -6.42 -1.07 -28.69
C ASP A 504 -4.97 -1.00 -29.22
N GLU A 505 -4.21 0.01 -28.79
CA GLU A 505 -2.79 0.13 -29.12
C GLU A 505 -1.89 -0.91 -28.45
N ASN A 506 -2.34 -1.48 -27.33
CA ASN A 506 -1.64 -2.50 -26.54
C ASN A 506 -1.95 -3.94 -26.99
N HIS A 507 -2.73 -4.10 -28.06
CA HIS A 507 -3.19 -5.39 -28.59
C HIS A 507 -4.13 -6.16 -27.63
N ASN A 508 -4.92 -5.44 -26.82
CA ASN A 508 -6.06 -5.99 -26.10
C ASN A 508 -7.24 -6.15 -27.06
N TYR A 509 -7.44 -7.37 -27.56
CA TYR A 509 -8.50 -7.66 -28.52
C TYR A 509 -9.87 -7.88 -27.86
N GLN A 510 -10.92 -7.33 -28.47
CA GLN A 510 -12.29 -7.63 -28.08
C GLN A 510 -12.66 -9.03 -28.56
N LYS A 511 -12.79 -9.96 -27.61
CA LYS A 511 -13.04 -11.39 -27.88
C LYS A 511 -14.40 -11.86 -27.42
N ASP A 512 -15.11 -11.10 -26.58
CA ASP A 512 -16.41 -11.52 -26.06
C ASP A 512 -17.51 -11.43 -27.15
N PRO A 513 -18.13 -12.53 -27.59
CA PRO A 513 -19.23 -12.51 -28.56
C PRO A 513 -20.52 -11.84 -28.05
N ALA A 514 -20.66 -11.72 -26.73
CA ALA A 514 -21.74 -11.04 -26.01
C ALA A 514 -21.38 -9.60 -25.62
N ASN A 515 -20.29 -9.03 -26.17
CA ASN A 515 -19.89 -7.64 -25.95
C ASN A 515 -21.03 -6.64 -26.14
N ARG A 516 -20.78 -5.44 -25.62
CA ARG A 516 -21.70 -4.32 -25.53
C ARG A 516 -22.59 -4.13 -26.76
N LEU A 517 -23.90 -4.13 -26.51
CA LEU A 517 -24.91 -3.71 -27.47
C LEU A 517 -25.05 -2.17 -27.43
N ALA A 518 -24.47 -1.48 -28.40
CA ALA A 518 -24.46 -0.04 -28.49
C ALA A 518 -25.64 0.51 -29.31
N PRO A 519 -26.11 1.74 -29.02
CA PRO A 519 -27.17 2.37 -29.79
C PRO A 519 -26.70 2.78 -31.19
N LEU A 520 -27.59 2.66 -32.17
CA LEU A 520 -27.43 3.16 -33.53
C LEU A 520 -28.38 4.35 -33.76
N LYS A 521 -27.82 5.48 -34.14
CA LYS A 521 -28.57 6.70 -34.47
C LYS A 521 -28.51 6.97 -35.97
N VAL A 522 -29.66 7.26 -36.57
CA VAL A 522 -29.75 7.65 -37.99
C VAL A 522 -29.99 9.15 -38.05
N LEU A 523 -29.06 9.87 -38.67
CA LEU A 523 -29.17 11.31 -38.86
C LEU A 523 -30.12 11.65 -40.01
N ALA A 524 -30.59 12.90 -40.02
CA ALA A 524 -31.47 13.38 -41.07
C ALA A 524 -30.82 13.25 -42.46
N VAL A 525 -31.63 12.88 -43.45
CA VAL A 525 -31.19 12.72 -44.83
C VAL A 525 -30.97 14.11 -45.43
N PRO A 526 -29.81 14.40 -46.03
CA PRO A 526 -29.64 15.64 -46.78
C PRO A 526 -30.57 15.61 -48.00
N THR A 527 -31.66 16.37 -47.95
CA THR A 527 -32.69 16.38 -49.00
C THR A 527 -32.62 17.67 -49.81
N SER A 528 -32.65 17.56 -51.14
CA SER A 528 -32.92 18.69 -52.05
C SER A 528 -34.25 18.46 -52.76
N VAL A 529 -34.95 19.52 -53.19
CA VAL A 529 -36.25 19.38 -53.87
C VAL A 529 -36.16 19.88 -55.31
N ASP A 530 -36.61 19.05 -56.25
CA ASP A 530 -36.73 19.39 -57.67
C ASP A 530 -38.14 19.90 -57.97
N VAL A 531 -38.26 21.04 -58.65
CA VAL A 531 -39.55 21.65 -59.02
C VAL A 531 -39.57 21.88 -60.53
N LYS A 532 -40.43 21.14 -61.24
CA LYS A 532 -40.52 21.15 -62.71
C LYS A 532 -41.96 21.35 -63.19
N ALA A 533 -42.12 21.86 -64.41
CA ALA A 533 -43.42 21.96 -65.06
C ALA A 533 -43.37 21.38 -66.48
N GLY A 534 -44.39 20.61 -66.87
CA GLY A 534 -44.51 20.04 -68.22
C GLY A 534 -45.89 19.44 -68.52
N PRO A 535 -46.28 19.30 -69.80
CA PRO A 535 -45.54 19.76 -70.99
C PRO A 535 -45.56 21.29 -71.13
N LEU A 536 -44.55 21.87 -71.78
CA LEU A 536 -44.47 23.30 -72.11
C LEU A 536 -44.02 23.48 -73.57
N PRO A 537 -44.71 24.30 -74.40
CA PRO A 537 -46.00 24.92 -74.10
C PRO A 537 -47.13 23.88 -74.03
N PHE A 538 -48.08 24.05 -73.11
CA PHE A 538 -49.29 23.21 -73.07
C PHE A 538 -50.46 23.90 -73.78
N ILE A 539 -51.46 23.12 -74.20
CA ILE A 539 -52.65 23.61 -74.90
C ILE A 539 -53.84 23.54 -73.92
N PRO A 540 -54.46 24.68 -73.55
CA PRO A 540 -55.56 24.68 -72.59
C PRO A 540 -56.75 23.84 -73.06
N GLY A 541 -57.28 23.01 -72.15
CA GLY A 541 -58.39 22.09 -72.42
C GLY A 541 -58.04 20.78 -73.11
N ARG A 542 -56.79 20.57 -73.56
CA ARG A 542 -56.31 19.31 -74.13
C ARG A 542 -55.53 18.50 -73.10
N ASP A 543 -54.35 18.98 -72.74
CA ASP A 543 -53.47 18.37 -71.74
C ASP A 543 -53.10 19.41 -70.69
N PRO A 544 -53.41 19.18 -69.40
CA PRO A 544 -53.05 20.12 -68.35
C PRO A 544 -51.53 20.14 -68.15
N VAL A 545 -50.97 21.33 -67.87
CA VAL A 545 -49.59 21.40 -67.38
C VAL A 545 -49.53 20.82 -65.98
N GLN A 546 -48.55 19.96 -65.74
CA GLN A 546 -48.27 19.37 -64.43
C GLN A 546 -47.08 20.09 -63.82
N ILE A 547 -47.27 20.67 -62.63
CA ILE A 547 -46.21 21.20 -61.79
C ILE A 547 -45.88 20.13 -60.77
N ILE A 548 -44.66 19.61 -60.84
CA ILE A 548 -44.18 18.46 -60.08
C ILE A 548 -43.13 18.94 -59.08
N VAL A 549 -43.40 18.75 -57.79
CA VAL A 549 -42.47 18.99 -56.68
C VAL A 549 -42.02 17.63 -56.16
N LYS A 550 -40.73 17.32 -56.34
CA LYS A 550 -40.17 16.00 -56.05
C LYS A 550 -38.95 16.10 -55.13
N PRO A 551 -38.99 15.52 -53.90
CA PRO A 551 -37.80 15.40 -53.08
C PRO A 551 -36.77 14.46 -53.73
N LYS A 552 -35.50 14.89 -53.74
CA LYS A 552 -34.31 14.12 -54.10
C LYS A 552 -33.63 13.67 -52.80
N ALA A 553 -33.97 12.48 -52.35
CA ALA A 553 -33.35 11.81 -51.21
C ALA A 553 -33.10 10.34 -51.56
N LYS A 554 -32.13 9.70 -50.91
CA LYS A 554 -31.98 8.24 -51.01
C LYS A 554 -33.10 7.52 -50.24
N MET A 555 -33.63 8.15 -49.19
CA MET A 555 -34.75 7.65 -48.36
C MET A 555 -36.00 8.52 -48.58
N VAL A 556 -36.48 8.61 -49.83
CA VAL A 556 -37.65 9.44 -50.21
C VAL A 556 -38.90 9.08 -49.41
N GLU A 557 -39.01 7.83 -48.97
CA GLU A 557 -40.13 7.30 -48.19
C GLU A 557 -40.27 7.94 -46.78
N SER A 558 -39.23 8.60 -46.27
CA SER A 558 -39.24 9.29 -44.98
C SER A 558 -39.46 10.81 -45.10
N CYS A 559 -39.84 11.27 -46.30
CA CYS A 559 -40.07 12.68 -46.60
C CYS A 559 -41.48 12.88 -47.17
N SER A 560 -42.13 13.99 -46.83
CA SER A 560 -43.37 14.41 -47.48
C SER A 560 -43.31 15.88 -47.89
N THR A 561 -43.95 16.23 -49.00
CA THR A 561 -43.94 17.60 -49.52
C THR A 561 -45.36 18.14 -49.64
N PHE A 562 -45.55 19.37 -49.19
CA PHE A 562 -46.75 20.17 -49.42
C PHE A 562 -46.39 21.28 -50.39
N ALA A 563 -47.22 21.55 -51.40
CA ALA A 563 -46.97 22.62 -52.35
C ALA A 563 -48.21 23.46 -52.61
N TRP A 564 -48.02 24.77 -52.72
CA TRP A 564 -49.01 25.75 -53.14
C TRP A 564 -48.49 26.42 -54.40
N VAL A 565 -49.28 26.43 -55.47
CA VAL A 565 -48.96 27.10 -56.73
C VAL A 565 -49.88 28.30 -56.92
N THR A 566 -49.32 29.41 -57.37
CA THR A 566 -50.08 30.55 -57.90
C THR A 566 -49.55 30.95 -59.26
N ILE A 567 -50.44 31.05 -60.24
CA ILE A 567 -50.09 31.36 -61.63
C ILE A 567 -50.55 32.78 -61.92
N TYR A 568 -49.64 33.57 -62.47
CA TYR A 568 -49.83 34.97 -62.82
C TYR A 568 -49.75 35.16 -64.34
N ASP A 569 -50.57 36.06 -64.87
CA ASP A 569 -50.39 36.58 -66.22
C ASP A 569 -49.20 37.57 -66.31
N ARG A 570 -48.93 38.11 -67.49
CA ARG A 570 -47.83 39.06 -67.73
C ARG A 570 -48.01 40.41 -67.04
N THR A 571 -49.23 40.75 -66.65
CA THR A 571 -49.57 42.00 -65.96
C THR A 571 -49.60 41.84 -64.44
N GLY A 572 -49.37 40.62 -63.93
CA GLY A 572 -49.33 40.32 -62.50
C GLY A 572 -50.67 39.91 -61.89
N ASN A 573 -51.72 39.65 -62.70
CA ASN A 573 -52.98 39.16 -62.16
C ASN A 573 -52.91 37.64 -61.90
N VAL A 574 -53.49 37.20 -60.79
CA VAL A 574 -53.62 35.77 -60.46
C VAL A 574 -54.66 35.13 -61.37
N VAL A 575 -54.23 34.25 -62.27
CA VAL A 575 -55.12 33.50 -63.15
C VAL A 575 -55.58 32.20 -62.53
N HIS A 576 -54.73 31.53 -61.75
CA HIS A 576 -55.02 30.24 -61.13
C HIS A 576 -54.24 30.07 -59.82
N SER A 577 -54.79 29.29 -58.90
CA SER A 577 -54.12 28.94 -57.64
C SER A 577 -54.64 27.58 -57.17
N ASP A 578 -53.74 26.71 -56.76
CA ASP A 578 -54.07 25.35 -56.32
C ASP A 578 -53.03 24.82 -55.33
N THR A 579 -53.39 23.82 -54.55
CA THR A 579 -52.55 23.15 -53.56
C THR A 579 -52.42 21.68 -53.86
N GLY A 580 -51.24 21.12 -53.62
CA GLY A 580 -50.97 19.70 -53.76
C GLY A 580 -50.37 19.13 -52.49
N ASP A 581 -50.89 17.98 -52.09
CA ASP A 581 -50.41 17.23 -50.92
C ASP A 581 -49.78 15.91 -51.33
N TYR A 582 -48.77 15.52 -50.57
CA TYR A 582 -48.20 14.18 -50.66
C TYR A 582 -49.15 13.16 -50.01
N ASN A 583 -49.74 12.27 -50.82
CA ASN A 583 -50.41 11.07 -50.33
C ASN A 583 -49.39 9.93 -50.17
N LYS A 584 -49.44 9.21 -49.05
CA LYS A 584 -48.60 8.02 -48.77
C LYS A 584 -48.54 7.12 -50.02
N GLY A 585 -47.34 6.86 -50.53
CA GLY A 585 -47.09 5.97 -51.67
C GLY A 585 -46.85 6.63 -53.03
N LYS A 586 -46.87 7.96 -53.16
CA LYS A 586 -46.54 8.66 -54.43
C LYS A 586 -45.19 9.39 -54.32
N SER A 587 -44.30 9.24 -55.29
CA SER A 587 -42.92 9.78 -55.24
C SER A 587 -42.77 11.28 -55.59
N ALA A 588 -43.86 12.05 -55.71
CA ALA A 588 -43.86 13.50 -55.94
C ALA A 588 -45.25 14.12 -55.65
N THR A 589 -45.27 15.41 -55.31
CA THR A 589 -46.48 16.23 -55.27
C THR A 589 -46.74 16.82 -56.65
N VAL A 590 -47.94 16.60 -57.20
CA VAL A 590 -48.30 16.99 -58.57
C VAL A 590 -49.53 17.89 -58.54
N ILE A 591 -49.39 19.10 -59.06
CA ILE A 591 -50.48 20.08 -59.22
C ILE A 591 -50.75 20.25 -60.72
N LYS A 592 -52.02 20.24 -61.12
CA LYS A 592 -52.41 20.29 -62.53
C LYS A 592 -53.15 21.58 -62.83
N TRP A 593 -52.77 22.27 -63.91
CA TRP A 593 -53.52 23.41 -64.43
C TRP A 593 -53.97 23.14 -65.87
N ASP A 594 -55.28 23.22 -66.08
CA ASP A 594 -55.97 22.96 -67.36
C ASP A 594 -55.94 24.16 -68.33
N GLY A 595 -55.37 25.30 -67.91
CA GLY A 595 -55.30 26.52 -68.69
C GLY A 595 -56.58 27.37 -68.66
N TYR A 596 -57.42 27.17 -67.65
CA TYR A 596 -58.56 28.04 -67.35
C TYR A 596 -58.26 28.93 -66.15
N ASN A 597 -58.78 30.16 -66.19
CA ASN A 597 -58.70 31.07 -65.05
C ASN A 597 -59.76 30.74 -63.98
N LYS A 598 -59.73 31.46 -62.85
CA LYS A 598 -60.70 31.31 -61.74
C LYS A 598 -62.17 31.47 -62.15
N LYS A 599 -62.47 32.14 -63.27
CA LYS A 599 -63.83 32.32 -63.82
C LYS A 599 -64.18 31.24 -64.88
N ARG A 600 -63.39 30.16 -64.98
CA ARG A 600 -63.53 29.10 -65.99
C ARG A 600 -63.46 29.60 -67.43
N LYS A 601 -62.74 30.71 -67.68
CA LYS A 601 -62.43 31.17 -69.05
C LYS A 601 -61.05 30.69 -69.45
N LYS A 602 -60.93 30.20 -70.69
CA LYS A 602 -59.65 29.80 -71.30
C LYS A 602 -58.69 30.99 -71.28
N VAL A 603 -57.45 30.77 -70.86
CA VAL A 603 -56.43 31.84 -70.87
C VAL A 603 -55.82 31.98 -72.25
N ASP A 604 -55.36 33.19 -72.58
CA ASP A 604 -54.76 33.48 -73.88
C ASP A 604 -53.39 32.83 -74.05
N ARG A 605 -53.00 32.62 -75.31
CA ARG A 605 -51.65 32.17 -75.68
C ARG A 605 -50.61 33.15 -75.11
N GLY A 606 -49.59 32.62 -74.45
CA GLY A 606 -48.58 33.47 -73.83
C GLY A 606 -47.67 32.76 -72.86
N THR A 607 -46.97 33.55 -72.04
CA THR A 607 -46.10 33.05 -70.98
C THR A 607 -46.66 33.53 -69.66
N TYR A 608 -46.87 32.60 -68.74
CA TYR A 608 -47.38 32.83 -67.40
C TYR A 608 -46.28 32.53 -66.39
N LEU A 609 -46.35 33.16 -65.23
CA LEU A 609 -45.42 32.93 -64.13
C LEU A 609 -46.11 32.04 -63.09
N ALA A 610 -45.60 30.83 -62.88
CA ALA A 610 -46.00 30.00 -61.75
C ALA A 610 -45.05 30.23 -60.57
N VAL A 611 -45.59 30.71 -59.46
CA VAL A 611 -44.90 30.81 -58.18
C VAL A 611 -45.29 29.60 -57.35
N VAL A 612 -44.34 28.72 -57.09
CA VAL A 612 -44.49 27.47 -56.35
C VAL A 612 -43.88 27.65 -54.97
N ASN A 613 -44.70 27.68 -53.93
CA ASN A 613 -44.25 27.64 -52.54
C ASN A 613 -44.35 26.20 -52.06
N TYR A 614 -43.26 25.61 -51.57
CA TYR A 614 -43.30 24.26 -51.03
C TYR A 614 -42.74 24.19 -49.62
N SER A 615 -43.24 23.21 -48.87
CA SER A 615 -42.76 22.81 -47.55
C SER A 615 -42.34 21.34 -47.61
N LEU A 616 -41.13 21.04 -47.15
CA LEU A 616 -40.60 19.70 -47.00
C LEU A 616 -40.67 19.30 -45.53
N PHE A 617 -41.21 18.11 -45.28
CA PHE A 617 -41.31 17.54 -43.95
C PHE A 617 -40.58 16.20 -43.88
N LEU A 618 -39.79 16.01 -42.82
CA LEU A 618 -39.18 14.73 -42.49
C LEU A 618 -40.05 13.97 -41.49
N GLU A 619 -40.20 12.66 -41.68
CA GLU A 619 -40.79 11.79 -40.68
C GLU A 619 -39.80 11.56 -39.53
N LYS A 620 -40.18 11.96 -38.31
CA LYS A 620 -39.42 11.71 -37.08
C LYS A 620 -40.32 11.05 -36.04
N GLY A 621 -40.08 9.76 -35.78
CA GLY A 621 -40.88 8.99 -34.82
C GLY A 621 -42.34 8.91 -35.24
N ASN A 622 -43.26 9.38 -34.38
CA ASN A 622 -44.70 9.40 -34.65
C ASN A 622 -45.20 10.73 -35.28
N GLY A 623 -44.29 11.64 -35.67
CA GLY A 623 -44.63 12.97 -36.17
C GLY A 623 -43.87 13.39 -37.43
N LYS A 624 -44.24 14.56 -37.97
CA LYS A 624 -43.58 15.21 -39.10
C LYS A 624 -42.94 16.52 -38.64
N GLU A 625 -41.67 16.74 -38.97
CA GLU A 625 -40.96 17.98 -38.67
C GLU A 625 -40.70 18.76 -39.97
N LEU A 626 -40.96 20.07 -39.96
CA LEU A 626 -40.69 20.95 -41.11
C LEU A 626 -39.17 21.10 -41.27
N GLU A 627 -38.63 20.64 -42.39
CA GLU A 627 -37.20 20.74 -42.71
C GLU A 627 -36.89 21.99 -43.54
N GLU A 628 -37.72 22.27 -44.54
CA GLU A 628 -37.47 23.35 -45.49
C GLU A 628 -38.77 24.00 -45.95
N ARG A 629 -38.74 25.32 -46.16
CA ARG A 629 -39.78 26.06 -46.89
C ARG A 629 -39.12 26.97 -47.92
N LYS A 630 -39.48 26.83 -49.19
CA LYS A 630 -38.89 27.60 -50.30
C LYS A 630 -39.91 28.00 -51.35
N THR A 631 -39.55 29.01 -52.14
CA THR A 631 -40.33 29.52 -53.26
C THR A 631 -39.54 29.36 -54.55
N VAL A 632 -40.14 28.72 -55.56
CA VAL A 632 -39.57 28.54 -56.90
C VAL A 632 -40.46 29.23 -57.92
N LYS A 633 -39.85 29.93 -58.88
CA LYS A 633 -40.55 30.61 -59.97
C LYS A 633 -40.32 29.86 -61.28
N LEU A 634 -41.40 29.41 -61.92
CA LEU A 634 -41.38 28.71 -63.21
C LEU A 634 -42.07 29.55 -64.28
N LYS A 635 -41.55 29.51 -65.51
CA LYS A 635 -42.21 30.07 -66.69
C LYS A 635 -43.07 28.98 -67.34
N ILE A 636 -44.37 29.26 -67.52
CA ILE A 636 -45.34 28.35 -68.12
C ILE A 636 -45.75 28.91 -69.49
N GLY A 637 -45.33 28.24 -70.56
CA GLY A 637 -45.80 28.54 -71.91
C GLY A 637 -47.19 27.96 -72.16
N VAL A 638 -48.10 28.79 -72.67
CA VAL A 638 -49.44 28.41 -73.13
C VAL A 638 -49.49 28.56 -74.64
N GLY A 639 -49.80 27.48 -75.35
CA GLY A 639 -49.99 27.43 -76.80
C GLY A 639 -51.46 27.53 -77.22
N SER A 640 -51.69 27.48 -78.52
CA SER A 640 -53.01 27.36 -79.15
C SER A 640 -52.96 26.23 -80.18
N GLU A 641 -54.09 25.56 -80.43
CA GLU A 641 -54.20 24.71 -81.62
C GLU A 641 -54.08 25.61 -82.86
N LYS A 642 -53.35 25.14 -83.87
CA LYS A 642 -53.23 25.84 -85.15
C LYS A 642 -54.46 25.60 -86.00
#